data_AF-A0A3G2S492-F1
#
_entry.id   AF-A0A3G2S492-F1
#
_cell.length_a   1.000
_cell.length_b   1.000
_cell.length_c   1.000
_cell.angle_alpha   90.00
_cell.angle_beta   90.00
_cell.angle_gamma   90.00
#
_symmetry.space_group_name_H-M   'P 1'
#
loop_
_entity.id
_entity.type
_entity.pdbx_description
1 polymer ?
#
loop_
_entity_poly.entity_id
_entity_poly.type
_entity_poly.pdbx_seq_one_letter_code
_entity_poly.pdbx_strand_id
1 'polypeptide(L)'
;MHQLFARRARRVTHGVRVGARACFATHAGSEARVHPSRMPRYAELLEQLSQVRPLVGGRPLTLSEKLLYTHLLDPAVDLAGAGADASKVRGARYLRLGVDRLAMQDASAQMALLQFMTCGMSQSAVPASVHCDHLIQAFEGAQADLERSLDTQREVFAFLESACQKYGIEFWRPGSGIIHQIVLENYAAPGLLMLGTDSHTPNASGLGCLAIGVGGADAVDALTATPWELLAPKVLGVHLHGKLSPWCSAKDVILHLAGELTVRGGTGYIVEYFGAGLQTLPATGLATMSNMGAEIGATTSAFPYTPAMGRYLGATGREAVARAAEQAARAGLLSADAGVEYDRVIDIDLSQLEPSLNGPFTPDLNMKLSDFVARARQAECPHPVELSGALIGSCTNSSYADMSRCADLAQQAQARGMKVQVPLDVTPGSEQVRATMERDQIEAALTNAGARVLANACGPCIGQWKRTDKQGETNVILTSFNRNFRGRNDGNAQTLNFLAAPEIVTAYAFAGRLDFNPMTDALTAPDGSEFRFAPPADKELPEHGYAMGDASYMPEPMPVPQPDVRVDIDPKSERLEALQPFESYFVHGSYELPPMRCLMRIRGKCTTDHISAAGPWLKYKGHLSHIANNTLMGAVNDETGRVNDARDYEAVEPRHDTIAAMAQRYKARGQPWVLVADHNYGEGSAREHAALQLRLFGCAVVLARSIARIAETNLRKQGVVTLLFENEQDYERIGSGDMVETVNLADLLRPGVEDVQDVQVRVRVTKLDDDGNVREQFELPTRHSLSKTHLQWIRAGSALNDIRAKASRPPGAPSVPRSDVRAFSTCAVRRAAPPQAVPTGNDPRYEQLRQLLFPAPPTGKKNTGPKTLADAVGHGDVSADVYETIHRAWKLHQRRQKAALAASLATKRARLDEALEDLRRTDTTLWKRANEYSSPTKRNAEEQQRLAHLGLSQQASADGGEVAGSRMLAKKRARLMARTRLATLFPRELRAPTMTPPTRGWPSYAPDEE
;
A
#
# COMPACT_ATOMS: atom_id res chain seq x y z
N MET A 1 -47.30 -66.32 -22.66
CA MET A 1 -46.79 -67.67 -22.30
C MET A 1 -45.29 -67.72 -22.51
N HIS A 2 -44.64 -68.84 -22.18
CA HIS A 2 -43.19 -68.93 -21.93
C HIS A 2 -42.46 -69.77 -23.01
N GLN A 3 -41.11 -69.82 -22.94
CA GLN A 3 -40.22 -70.81 -23.59
C GLN A 3 -39.91 -70.70 -25.12
N LEU A 4 -38.75 -71.18 -25.62
CA LEU A 4 -37.35 -71.10 -25.15
C LEU A 4 -36.35 -71.53 -26.28
N PHE A 5 -35.21 -70.81 -26.40
CA PHE A 5 -33.84 -71.28 -26.77
C PHE A 5 -33.51 -72.09 -28.06
N ALA A 6 -32.81 -71.39 -28.98
CA ALA A 6 -31.41 -71.63 -29.42
C ALA A 6 -30.93 -72.91 -30.16
N ARG A 7 -30.16 -72.72 -31.26
CA ARG A 7 -29.27 -73.74 -31.89
C ARG A 7 -28.01 -73.17 -32.57
N ARG A 8 -26.88 -73.88 -32.37
CA ARG A 8 -25.63 -74.06 -33.16
C ARG A 8 -25.24 -73.11 -34.34
N ALA A 9 -24.14 -72.37 -34.11
CA ALA A 9 -22.78 -72.54 -34.69
C ALA A 9 -22.43 -72.46 -36.23
N ARG A 10 -21.42 -71.59 -36.49
CA ARG A 10 -20.29 -71.65 -37.48
C ARG A 10 -20.49 -71.42 -39.01
N ARG A 11 -20.05 -70.21 -39.46
CA ARG A 11 -19.24 -69.82 -40.68
C ARG A 11 -19.76 -70.25 -42.09
N VAL A 12 -19.57 -69.50 -43.19
CA VAL A 12 -18.38 -68.79 -43.73
C VAL A 12 -18.78 -67.52 -44.54
N THR A 13 -17.77 -66.71 -44.95
CA THR A 13 -17.78 -65.64 -46.01
C THR A 13 -18.21 -64.20 -45.65
N HIS A 14 -17.82 -63.25 -46.51
CA HIS A 14 -17.76 -61.79 -46.25
C HIS A 14 -19.07 -61.02 -46.51
N GLY A 15 -19.29 -59.92 -45.76
CA GLY A 15 -20.41 -59.00 -45.94
C GLY A 15 -20.25 -57.68 -45.17
N VAL A 16 -20.32 -56.57 -45.88
CA VAL A 16 -19.99 -55.17 -45.51
C VAL A 16 -20.93 -54.52 -44.44
N ARG A 17 -20.34 -53.68 -43.56
CA ARG A 17 -20.88 -52.52 -42.79
C ARG A 17 -21.67 -52.66 -41.46
N VAL A 18 -21.20 -51.83 -40.49
CA VAL A 18 -21.88 -51.07 -39.40
C VAL A 18 -22.71 -51.85 -38.34
N GLY A 19 -22.28 -51.73 -37.08
CA GLY A 19 -23.04 -52.18 -35.90
C GLY A 19 -22.20 -52.16 -34.62
N ALA A 20 -22.33 -51.09 -33.82
CA ALA A 20 -21.54 -50.74 -32.64
C ALA A 20 -21.02 -51.88 -31.72
N ARG A 21 -19.78 -51.71 -31.22
CA ARG A 21 -19.35 -52.19 -29.90
C ARG A 21 -18.58 -51.10 -29.17
N ALA A 22 -18.87 -50.95 -27.87
CA ALA A 22 -18.18 -49.99 -27.02
C ALA A 22 -16.72 -50.40 -26.83
N CYS A 23 -15.80 -49.46 -27.05
CA CYS A 23 -14.43 -49.56 -26.59
C CYS A 23 -14.32 -48.78 -25.27
N PHE A 24 -13.89 -49.45 -24.20
CA PHE A 24 -13.42 -48.76 -23.00
C PHE A 24 -12.08 -48.09 -23.35
N ALA A 25 -12.15 -46.85 -23.84
CA ALA A 25 -10.98 -46.00 -23.97
C ALA A 25 -10.54 -45.59 -22.56
N THR A 26 -9.56 -46.30 -22.00
CA THR A 26 -8.88 -45.86 -20.79
C THR A 26 -8.17 -44.54 -21.08
N HIS A 27 -8.74 -43.42 -20.61
CA HIS A 27 -8.08 -42.13 -20.60
C HIS A 27 -6.93 -42.15 -19.57
N ALA A 28 -5.85 -42.85 -19.91
CA ALA A 28 -4.53 -42.62 -19.37
C ALA A 28 -3.98 -41.32 -19.96
N GLY A 29 -4.65 -40.20 -19.65
CA GLY A 29 -4.13 -38.87 -19.94
C GLY A 29 -2.82 -38.71 -19.19
N SER A 30 -1.74 -38.41 -19.92
CA SER A 30 -0.48 -38.04 -19.29
C SER A 30 -0.71 -36.74 -18.52
N GLU A 31 -0.72 -36.82 -17.19
CA GLU A 31 -0.94 -35.64 -16.36
C GLU A 31 0.07 -34.55 -16.72
N ALA A 32 -0.44 -33.34 -16.98
CA ALA A 32 0.43 -32.19 -17.19
C ALA A 32 1.28 -31.98 -15.94
N ARG A 33 2.59 -32.24 -16.06
CA ARG A 33 3.53 -32.13 -14.95
C ARG A 33 3.68 -30.66 -14.57
N VAL A 34 2.88 -30.22 -13.61
CA VAL A 34 2.98 -28.87 -13.03
C VAL A 34 4.41 -28.66 -12.54
N HIS A 35 5.05 -27.58 -12.99
CA HIS A 35 6.44 -27.33 -12.62
C HIS A 35 6.57 -27.19 -11.08
N PRO A 36 7.57 -27.79 -10.42
CA PRO A 36 7.66 -27.79 -8.95
C PRO A 36 7.96 -26.44 -8.28
N SER A 37 8.12 -25.34 -9.04
CA SER A 37 8.08 -23.96 -8.52
C SER A 37 6.67 -23.36 -8.43
N ARG A 38 5.67 -24.10 -8.94
CA ARG A 38 4.23 -23.77 -8.96
C ARG A 38 3.40 -24.77 -8.13
N MET A 39 3.85 -26.02 -8.05
CA MET A 39 3.36 -26.99 -7.05
C MET A 39 4.12 -26.83 -5.73
N PRO A 40 3.56 -27.32 -4.61
CA PRO A 40 4.29 -27.37 -3.36
C PRO A 40 4.16 -28.83 -2.66
N ARG A 41 4.95 -29.58 -1.76
CA ARG A 41 5.95 -29.62 -0.57
C ARG A 41 5.36 -29.75 0.82
N TYR A 42 4.07 -30.05 0.86
CA TYR A 42 3.27 -30.27 2.04
C TYR A 42 3.94 -31.12 3.15
N ALA A 43 4.84 -32.05 2.83
CA ALA A 43 5.66 -32.80 3.79
C ALA A 43 6.54 -31.91 4.72
N GLU A 44 7.40 -31.04 4.19
CA GLU A 44 8.38 -30.30 5.01
C GLU A 44 7.71 -29.33 5.99
N LEU A 45 6.58 -28.74 5.59
CA LEU A 45 5.91 -27.76 6.43
C LEU A 45 4.73 -28.35 7.24
N LEU A 46 4.29 -29.59 6.94
CA LEU A 46 3.70 -30.48 7.96
C LEU A 46 4.74 -30.83 9.05
N GLU A 47 5.98 -31.10 8.66
CA GLU A 47 7.06 -31.38 9.61
C GLU A 47 7.38 -30.14 10.47
N GLN A 48 7.58 -28.97 9.86
CA GLN A 48 7.71 -27.73 10.64
C GLN A 48 6.48 -27.45 11.51
N LEU A 49 5.25 -27.77 11.09
CA LEU A 49 4.08 -27.62 11.98
C LEU A 49 4.23 -28.49 13.24
N SER A 50 4.73 -29.72 13.12
CA SER A 50 4.98 -30.58 14.28
C SER A 50 6.01 -29.98 15.24
N GLN A 51 7.00 -29.25 14.72
CA GLN A 51 8.03 -28.55 15.51
C GLN A 51 7.52 -27.22 16.11
N VAL A 52 6.65 -26.50 15.40
CA VAL A 52 6.04 -25.23 15.85
C VAL A 52 5.07 -25.43 17.02
N ARG A 53 4.23 -26.48 16.99
CA ARG A 53 3.18 -26.71 18.02
C ARG A 53 3.70 -26.69 19.47
N PRO A 54 4.79 -27.40 19.86
CA PRO A 54 5.31 -27.33 21.23
C PRO A 54 5.88 -25.95 21.60
N LEU A 55 6.48 -25.21 20.66
CA LEU A 55 7.05 -23.88 20.92
C LEU A 55 5.98 -22.84 21.28
N VAL A 56 4.77 -23.01 20.75
CA VAL A 56 3.57 -22.23 21.11
C VAL A 56 2.70 -22.91 22.17
N GLY A 57 3.28 -23.81 22.97
CA GLY A 57 2.60 -24.44 24.11
C GLY A 57 1.38 -25.31 23.75
N GLY A 58 1.27 -25.76 22.50
CA GLY A 58 0.21 -26.65 22.03
C GLY A 58 -1.16 -26.02 21.82
N ARG A 59 -1.30 -24.68 21.87
CA ARG A 59 -2.61 -24.01 21.64
C ARG A 59 -3.18 -24.29 20.22
N PRO A 60 -4.51 -24.24 20.02
CA PRO A 60 -5.12 -24.28 18.69
C PRO A 60 -4.69 -23.10 17.82
N LEU A 61 -4.66 -23.28 16.49
CA LEU A 61 -4.18 -22.28 15.55
C LEU A 61 -4.98 -22.21 14.19
N THR A 62 -5.50 -21.03 13.80
CA THR A 62 -6.40 -20.62 12.66
C THR A 62 -5.86 -20.82 11.20
N LEU A 63 -6.10 -19.87 10.27
CA LEU A 63 -5.40 -19.55 9.00
C LEU A 63 -4.63 -18.16 8.89
N SER A 64 -4.27 -17.47 9.99
CA SER A 64 -3.40 -16.28 10.33
C SER A 64 -1.92 -16.26 11.01
N GLU A 65 -1.30 -17.25 11.73
CA GLU A 65 0.16 -17.45 12.09
C GLU A 65 0.98 -18.57 11.32
N LYS A 66 0.98 -19.92 11.58
CA LYS A 66 1.67 -21.05 10.83
C LYS A 66 2.13 -20.90 9.32
N LEU A 67 1.46 -20.22 8.37
CA LEU A 67 1.84 -19.94 6.94
C LEU A 67 3.03 -18.95 7.02
N LEU A 68 3.14 -18.22 8.13
CA LEU A 68 4.34 -17.57 8.66
C LEU A 68 5.18 -18.61 9.45
N TYR A 69 4.67 -19.25 10.52
CA TYR A 69 5.55 -20.02 11.42
C TYR A 69 6.27 -21.25 10.84
N THR A 70 5.66 -21.94 9.87
CA THR A 70 6.29 -23.04 9.12
C THR A 70 7.23 -22.53 8.03
N HIS A 71 7.10 -21.25 7.67
CA HIS A 71 8.04 -20.57 6.80
C HIS A 71 9.06 -19.75 7.60
N LEU A 72 9.15 -19.95 8.92
CA LEU A 72 10.26 -19.43 9.71
C LEU A 72 11.52 -20.20 9.34
N LEU A 73 12.63 -19.47 9.23
CA LEU A 73 13.93 -20.05 8.96
C LEU A 73 14.49 -20.80 10.18
N ASP A 74 14.09 -20.38 11.40
CA ASP A 74 14.38 -21.08 12.65
C ASP A 74 13.23 -20.84 13.65
N PRO A 75 12.19 -21.70 13.67
CA PRO A 75 11.08 -21.59 14.61
C PRO A 75 11.52 -21.56 16.07
N ALA A 76 12.58 -22.28 16.43
CA ALA A 76 13.04 -22.40 17.82
C ALA A 76 13.61 -21.07 18.34
N VAL A 77 14.26 -20.28 17.47
CA VAL A 77 14.73 -18.92 17.79
C VAL A 77 13.60 -17.88 17.69
N ASP A 78 12.86 -17.82 16.58
CA ASP A 78 11.83 -16.79 16.38
C ASP A 78 10.67 -16.91 17.40
N LEU A 79 10.32 -18.14 17.81
CA LEU A 79 9.26 -18.42 18.81
C LEU A 79 9.81 -18.69 20.22
N ALA A 80 11.11 -18.49 20.47
CA ALA A 80 11.76 -18.73 21.77
C ALA A 80 10.99 -18.07 22.93
N GLY A 81 10.50 -18.86 23.89
CA GLY A 81 9.76 -18.35 25.06
C GLY A 81 8.37 -17.76 24.76
N ALA A 82 7.77 -18.01 23.59
CA ALA A 82 6.38 -17.63 23.32
C ALA A 82 5.40 -18.42 24.19
N GLY A 83 5.42 -19.76 24.08
CA GLY A 83 4.46 -20.63 24.76
C GLY A 83 3.01 -20.37 24.31
N ALA A 84 2.05 -20.74 25.17
CA ALA A 84 0.63 -20.63 24.86
C ALA A 84 0.09 -19.18 24.75
N ASP A 85 0.87 -18.18 25.16
CA ASP A 85 0.44 -16.78 25.12
C ASP A 85 0.62 -16.17 23.72
N ALA A 86 -0.50 -16.15 23.00
CA ALA A 86 -0.74 -15.45 21.76
C ALA A 86 -0.10 -14.05 21.63
N SER A 87 -0.20 -13.23 22.69
CA SER A 87 0.21 -11.83 22.67
C SER A 87 1.74 -11.64 22.69
N LYS A 88 2.49 -12.66 23.15
CA LYS A 88 3.96 -12.65 23.14
C LYS A 88 4.57 -12.79 21.75
N VAL A 89 3.76 -13.04 20.72
CA VAL A 89 4.21 -13.03 19.33
C VAL A 89 3.49 -11.93 18.55
N ARG A 90 2.15 -11.90 18.55
CA ARG A 90 1.39 -11.00 17.67
C ARG A 90 1.43 -9.53 18.08
N GLY A 91 1.82 -8.69 17.13
CA GLY A 91 2.16 -7.28 17.36
C GLY A 91 3.44 -7.07 18.17
N ALA A 92 4.16 -8.13 18.56
CA ALA A 92 5.26 -8.08 19.51
C ALA A 92 6.61 -8.58 18.94
N ARG A 93 6.62 -9.52 17.99
CA ARG A 93 7.84 -10.10 17.41
C ARG A 93 7.96 -9.91 15.91
N TYR A 94 9.20 -9.75 15.45
CA TYR A 94 9.56 -9.96 14.06
C TYR A 94 9.77 -11.45 13.80
N LEU A 95 9.25 -11.91 12.67
CA LEU A 95 9.37 -13.27 12.17
C LEU A 95 10.32 -13.24 10.98
N ARG A 96 11.40 -14.04 11.04
CA ARG A 96 12.39 -14.17 9.96
C ARG A 96 11.96 -15.27 9.00
N LEU A 97 11.39 -14.87 7.87
CA LEU A 97 10.65 -15.75 6.96
C LEU A 97 11.44 -16.11 5.71
N GLY A 98 11.33 -17.38 5.29
CA GLY A 98 11.71 -17.88 3.98
C GLY A 98 10.56 -17.75 2.99
N VAL A 99 10.80 -17.08 1.87
CA VAL A 99 9.80 -16.79 0.84
C VAL A 99 9.83 -17.89 -0.23
N ASP A 100 8.69 -18.46 -0.61
CA ASP A 100 8.61 -19.50 -1.66
C ASP A 100 8.74 -18.89 -3.08
N ARG A 101 8.21 -17.67 -3.30
CA ARG A 101 8.30 -16.98 -4.60
C ARG A 101 8.19 -15.45 -4.52
N LEU A 102 8.58 -14.80 -5.61
CA LEU A 102 8.37 -13.38 -5.87
C LEU A 102 7.57 -13.14 -7.17
N ALA A 103 6.73 -12.09 -7.18
CA ALA A 103 6.13 -11.53 -8.40
C ALA A 103 6.29 -10.00 -8.44
N MET A 104 6.84 -9.46 -9.52
CA MET A 104 7.11 -8.02 -9.69
C MET A 104 6.36 -7.46 -10.90
N GLN A 105 5.88 -6.23 -10.81
CA GLN A 105 5.30 -5.50 -11.95
C GLN A 105 6.28 -4.47 -12.50
N ASP A 106 6.19 -4.16 -13.80
CA ASP A 106 7.14 -3.33 -14.55
C ASP A 106 7.46 -1.96 -13.90
N ALA A 107 6.48 -1.30 -13.27
CA ALA A 107 6.66 -0.03 -12.57
C ALA A 107 7.27 -0.14 -11.15
N SER A 108 7.71 -1.33 -10.72
CA SER A 108 8.52 -1.53 -9.50
C SER A 108 9.70 -2.48 -9.69
N ALA A 109 9.61 -3.44 -10.63
CA ALA A 109 10.68 -4.35 -11.03
C ALA A 109 11.97 -3.63 -11.43
N GLN A 110 11.87 -2.42 -12.00
CA GLN A 110 13.01 -1.55 -12.36
C GLN A 110 14.03 -1.42 -11.21
N MET A 111 13.64 -0.85 -10.07
CA MET A 111 14.59 -0.59 -8.97
C MET A 111 14.95 -1.87 -8.19
N ALA A 112 14.08 -2.88 -8.18
CA ALA A 112 14.39 -4.18 -7.58
C ALA A 112 15.49 -4.91 -8.38
N LEU A 113 15.37 -4.99 -9.71
CA LEU A 113 16.36 -5.64 -10.57
C LEU A 113 17.67 -4.84 -10.65
N LEU A 114 17.61 -3.51 -10.72
CA LEU A 114 18.80 -2.65 -10.68
C LEU A 114 19.61 -2.83 -9.38
N GLN A 115 18.95 -2.97 -8.23
CA GLN A 115 19.62 -3.32 -6.97
C GLN A 115 20.15 -4.76 -7.00
N PHE A 116 19.37 -5.72 -7.50
CA PHE A 116 19.79 -7.12 -7.60
C PHE A 116 21.05 -7.30 -8.48
N MET A 117 21.18 -6.52 -9.56
CA MET A 117 22.40 -6.47 -10.39
C MET A 117 23.66 -6.13 -9.57
N THR A 118 23.55 -5.28 -8.53
CA THR A 118 24.69 -4.95 -7.66
C THR A 118 25.11 -6.09 -6.73
N CYS A 119 24.24 -7.08 -6.49
CA CYS A 119 24.52 -8.24 -5.63
C CYS A 119 25.51 -9.23 -6.26
N GLY A 120 25.77 -9.15 -7.56
CA GLY A 120 26.73 -10.03 -8.27
C GLY A 120 26.33 -11.51 -8.31
N MET A 121 25.09 -11.85 -7.98
CA MET A 121 24.56 -13.22 -8.10
C MET A 121 24.28 -13.56 -9.57
N SER A 122 24.40 -14.84 -9.94
CA SER A 122 24.16 -15.31 -11.31
C SER A 122 22.68 -15.58 -11.64
N GLN A 123 21.84 -15.77 -10.63
CA GLN A 123 20.41 -16.09 -10.76
C GLN A 123 19.64 -15.68 -9.50
N SER A 124 18.32 -15.54 -9.57
CA SER A 124 17.48 -15.36 -8.38
C SER A 124 17.46 -16.61 -7.48
N ALA A 125 17.45 -16.43 -6.16
CA ALA A 125 17.47 -17.52 -5.19
C ALA A 125 16.11 -18.22 -5.00
N VAL A 126 15.01 -17.50 -5.26
CA VAL A 126 13.64 -18.03 -5.26
C VAL A 126 13.02 -17.91 -6.65
N PRO A 127 12.02 -18.74 -7.01
CA PRO A 127 11.19 -18.54 -8.19
C PRO A 127 10.66 -17.10 -8.27
N ALA A 128 11.01 -16.39 -9.34
CA ALA A 128 10.64 -14.99 -9.55
C ALA A 128 9.95 -14.80 -10.90
N SER A 129 9.10 -13.77 -11.00
CA SER A 129 8.42 -13.39 -12.24
C SER A 129 8.28 -11.87 -12.36
N VAL A 130 8.36 -11.34 -13.59
CA VAL A 130 8.12 -9.93 -13.94
C VAL A 130 6.93 -9.85 -14.89
N HIS A 131 6.06 -8.86 -14.68
CA HIS A 131 4.79 -8.67 -15.40
C HIS A 131 4.71 -7.24 -15.95
N CYS A 132 4.41 -7.09 -17.24
CA CYS A 132 4.39 -5.79 -17.92
C CYS A 132 2.96 -5.25 -18.12
N ASP A 133 2.40 -4.66 -17.04
CA ASP A 133 1.00 -4.28 -16.93
C ASP A 133 0.72 -2.84 -16.45
N HIS A 134 1.68 -2.13 -15.83
CA HIS A 134 1.49 -0.74 -15.37
C HIS A 134 1.99 0.32 -16.36
N LEU A 135 2.67 -0.08 -17.45
CA LEU A 135 3.21 0.85 -18.44
C LEU A 135 2.39 0.94 -19.75
N ILE A 136 1.28 0.20 -19.86
CA ILE A 136 0.34 0.30 -20.99
C ILE A 136 -0.74 1.34 -20.68
N GLN A 137 -0.90 2.34 -21.57
CA GLN A 137 -1.84 3.45 -21.41
C GLN A 137 -3.08 3.30 -22.29
N ALA A 138 -4.26 3.27 -21.69
CA ALA A 138 -5.54 3.21 -22.40
C ALA A 138 -5.92 4.56 -23.05
N PHE A 139 -6.41 4.52 -24.29
CA PHE A 139 -6.92 5.70 -25.01
C PHE A 139 -7.91 5.33 -26.11
N GLU A 140 -7.51 4.46 -27.05
CA GLU A 140 -8.21 4.19 -28.31
C GLU A 140 -8.82 2.78 -28.35
N GLY A 141 -8.22 1.80 -27.66
CA GLY A 141 -8.60 0.39 -27.68
C GLY A 141 -7.39 -0.55 -27.67
N ALA A 142 -7.60 -1.80 -27.27
CA ALA A 142 -6.54 -2.76 -26.90
C ALA A 142 -5.29 -2.78 -27.79
N GLN A 143 -5.45 -2.96 -29.11
CA GLN A 143 -4.32 -3.09 -30.04
C GLN A 143 -3.51 -1.78 -30.16
N ALA A 144 -4.15 -0.67 -30.51
CA ALA A 144 -3.49 0.62 -30.70
C ALA A 144 -2.84 1.13 -29.39
N ASP A 145 -3.49 0.85 -28.25
CA ASP A 145 -2.96 1.19 -26.93
C ASP A 145 -1.73 0.35 -26.56
N LEU A 146 -1.68 -0.93 -26.94
CA LEU A 146 -0.52 -1.79 -26.77
C LEU A 146 0.64 -1.39 -27.70
N GLU A 147 0.40 -1.23 -29.00
CA GLU A 147 1.41 -0.84 -30.00
C GLU A 147 2.12 0.47 -29.61
N ARG A 148 1.33 1.49 -29.23
CA ARG A 148 1.83 2.78 -28.75
C ARG A 148 2.63 2.67 -27.45
N SER A 149 2.26 1.75 -26.56
CA SER A 149 2.96 1.52 -25.30
C SER A 149 4.26 0.74 -25.50
N LEU A 150 4.31 -0.20 -26.44
CA LEU A 150 5.51 -0.93 -26.83
C LEU A 150 6.60 -0.01 -27.40
N ASP A 151 6.25 0.98 -28.23
CA ASP A 151 7.21 1.98 -28.70
C ASP A 151 7.65 2.93 -27.56
N THR A 152 6.69 3.58 -26.89
CA THR A 152 6.99 4.64 -25.90
C THR A 152 7.65 4.14 -24.62
N GLN A 153 7.63 2.83 -24.34
CA GLN A 153 8.27 2.21 -23.17
C GLN A 153 9.29 1.12 -23.56
N ARG A 154 9.67 1.02 -24.85
CA ARG A 154 10.62 0.03 -25.40
C ARG A 154 11.86 -0.17 -24.52
N GLU A 155 12.47 0.92 -24.10
CA GLU A 155 13.66 0.96 -23.23
C GLU A 155 13.45 0.18 -21.91
N VAL A 156 12.32 0.41 -21.23
CA VAL A 156 12.01 -0.25 -19.96
C VAL A 156 11.69 -1.72 -20.17
N PHE A 157 10.98 -2.06 -21.25
CA PHE A 157 10.69 -3.47 -21.56
C PHE A 157 11.95 -4.25 -21.98
N ALA A 158 12.85 -3.65 -22.77
CA ALA A 158 14.13 -4.25 -23.14
C ALA A 158 15.06 -4.48 -21.93
N PHE A 159 15.12 -3.51 -21.01
CA PHE A 159 15.79 -3.67 -19.72
C PHE A 159 15.22 -4.86 -18.93
N LEU A 160 13.89 -4.92 -18.78
CA LEU A 160 13.25 -5.98 -17.99
C LEU A 160 13.42 -7.37 -18.64
N GLU A 161 13.27 -7.50 -19.96
CA GLU A 161 13.44 -8.78 -20.66
C GLU A 161 14.90 -9.27 -20.57
N SER A 162 15.87 -8.40 -20.86
CA SER A 162 17.31 -8.75 -20.79
C SER A 162 17.81 -9.04 -19.38
N ALA A 163 17.31 -8.32 -18.36
CA ALA A 163 17.57 -8.65 -16.96
C ALA A 163 16.96 -10.00 -16.56
N CYS A 164 15.73 -10.30 -17.01
CA CYS A 164 15.08 -11.58 -16.71
C CYS A 164 15.77 -12.78 -17.36
N GLN A 165 16.18 -12.64 -18.63
CA GLN A 165 16.99 -13.64 -19.34
C GLN A 165 18.32 -13.89 -18.62
N LYS A 166 19.00 -12.83 -18.17
CA LYS A 166 20.28 -12.96 -17.46
C LYS A 166 20.17 -13.73 -16.14
N TYR A 167 19.12 -13.50 -15.37
CA TYR A 167 18.98 -13.99 -13.99
C TYR A 167 18.00 -15.15 -13.79
N GLY A 168 17.40 -15.70 -14.86
CA GLY A 168 16.51 -16.86 -14.79
C GLY A 168 15.13 -16.55 -14.20
N ILE A 169 14.55 -15.40 -14.59
CA ILE A 169 13.27 -14.88 -14.07
C ILE A 169 12.17 -15.01 -15.13
N GLU A 170 10.97 -15.46 -14.75
CA GLU A 170 9.84 -15.63 -15.68
C GLU A 170 9.29 -14.27 -16.15
N PHE A 171 9.54 -13.88 -17.41
CA PHE A 171 9.12 -12.59 -17.99
C PHE A 171 7.81 -12.69 -18.77
N TRP A 172 6.76 -12.04 -18.28
CA TRP A 172 5.46 -11.91 -18.94
C TRP A 172 5.40 -10.61 -19.75
N ARG A 173 5.36 -10.76 -21.08
CA ARG A 173 5.47 -9.66 -22.05
C ARG A 173 4.32 -8.64 -21.96
N PRO A 174 4.51 -7.38 -22.39
CA PRO A 174 3.45 -6.36 -22.34
C PRO A 174 2.24 -6.79 -23.16
N GLY A 175 1.06 -6.88 -22.52
CA GLY A 175 -0.17 -7.42 -23.13
C GLY A 175 -0.57 -8.83 -22.66
N SER A 176 0.30 -9.51 -21.90
CA SER A 176 0.02 -10.82 -21.30
C SER A 176 -1.12 -10.83 -20.29
N GLY A 177 -1.28 -9.76 -19.52
CA GLY A 177 -2.21 -9.68 -18.40
C GLY A 177 -1.68 -8.89 -17.21
N ILE A 178 -2.58 -8.65 -16.27
CA ILE A 178 -2.30 -7.99 -15.00
C ILE A 178 -1.69 -9.01 -14.04
N ILE A 179 -0.60 -8.62 -13.35
CA ILE A 179 0.19 -9.45 -12.44
C ILE A 179 -0.66 -10.35 -11.53
N HIS A 180 -1.69 -9.80 -10.91
CA HIS A 180 -2.52 -10.51 -9.92
C HIS A 180 -3.42 -11.57 -10.53
N GLN A 181 -3.85 -11.39 -11.78
CA GLN A 181 -4.65 -12.39 -12.50
C GLN A 181 -3.75 -13.51 -13.02
N ILE A 182 -2.63 -13.16 -13.67
CA ILE A 182 -1.61 -14.13 -14.12
C ILE A 182 -1.13 -14.97 -12.92
N VAL A 183 -0.87 -14.34 -11.78
CA VAL A 183 -0.53 -15.03 -10.52
C VAL A 183 -1.65 -15.97 -10.09
N LEU A 184 -2.91 -15.55 -10.08
CA LEU A 184 -4.03 -16.42 -9.71
C LEU A 184 -4.10 -17.66 -10.62
N GLU A 185 -3.89 -17.48 -11.92
CA GLU A 185 -3.97 -18.51 -12.98
C GLU A 185 -2.76 -19.46 -13.03
N ASN A 186 -1.56 -18.99 -12.67
CA ASN A 186 -0.32 -19.75 -12.88
C ASN A 186 0.44 -20.13 -11.60
N TYR A 187 0.36 -19.32 -10.55
CA TYR A 187 1.36 -19.30 -9.48
C TYR A 187 0.79 -19.38 -8.06
N ALA A 188 -0.40 -18.86 -7.85
CA ALA A 188 -1.11 -19.03 -6.60
C ALA A 188 -1.45 -20.51 -6.43
N ALA A 189 -1.14 -21.04 -5.26
CA ALA A 189 -1.53 -22.38 -4.83
C ALA A 189 -2.07 -22.26 -3.42
N PRO A 190 -2.95 -23.19 -2.98
CA PRO A 190 -3.29 -23.41 -1.58
C PRO A 190 -2.06 -23.93 -0.81
N GLY A 191 -1.01 -23.12 -0.78
CA GLY A 191 0.28 -23.57 -0.28
C GLY A 191 1.41 -22.56 -0.07
N LEU A 192 1.36 -21.40 -0.72
CA LEU A 192 2.60 -20.68 -1.01
C LEU A 192 2.73 -19.39 -0.15
N LEU A 193 3.92 -19.07 0.39
CA LEU A 193 4.26 -17.72 0.90
C LEU A 193 4.94 -16.93 -0.22
N MET A 194 4.20 -15.97 -0.78
CA MET A 194 4.71 -15.07 -1.82
C MET A 194 4.79 -13.63 -1.37
N LEU A 195 5.85 -12.98 -1.82
CA LEU A 195 5.91 -11.52 -1.86
C LEU A 195 5.58 -11.03 -3.26
N GLY A 196 5.14 -9.78 -3.36
CA GLY A 196 5.08 -9.09 -4.64
C GLY A 196 5.20 -7.58 -4.49
N THR A 197 5.79 -6.92 -5.49
CA THR A 197 6.09 -5.47 -5.44
C THR A 197 4.89 -4.61 -5.82
N ASP A 198 3.70 -5.01 -5.38
CA ASP A 198 2.45 -4.26 -5.52
C ASP A 198 1.50 -4.47 -4.33
N SER A 199 0.70 -3.45 -4.01
CA SER A 199 -0.21 -3.49 -2.85
C SER A 199 -1.34 -4.51 -2.98
N HIS A 200 -1.73 -4.90 -4.19
CA HIS A 200 -2.85 -5.81 -4.45
C HIS A 200 -2.44 -7.28 -4.59
N THR A 201 -1.15 -7.60 -4.35
CA THR A 201 -0.64 -8.97 -4.23
C THR A 201 -1.49 -9.89 -3.34
N PRO A 202 -2.12 -9.43 -2.24
CA PRO A 202 -3.13 -10.20 -1.50
C PRO A 202 -4.22 -10.90 -2.33
N ASN A 203 -4.54 -10.46 -3.56
CA ASN A 203 -5.44 -11.14 -4.51
C ASN A 203 -5.20 -12.66 -4.62
N ALA A 204 -3.94 -13.09 -4.62
CA ALA A 204 -3.58 -14.51 -4.71
C ALA A 204 -3.98 -15.32 -3.46
N SER A 205 -4.18 -14.66 -2.31
CA SER A 205 -4.67 -15.30 -1.08
C SER A 205 -6.08 -15.89 -1.24
N GLY A 206 -6.86 -15.40 -2.22
CA GLY A 206 -8.15 -15.98 -2.63
C GLY A 206 -8.08 -17.42 -3.13
N LEU A 207 -6.94 -17.85 -3.69
CA LEU A 207 -6.67 -19.26 -4.04
C LEU A 207 -5.81 -19.96 -2.97
N GLY A 208 -5.89 -19.48 -1.73
CA GLY A 208 -5.11 -20.04 -0.63
C GLY A 208 -3.61 -19.75 -0.72
N CYS A 209 -3.18 -18.63 -1.30
CA CYS A 209 -1.82 -18.15 -1.09
C CYS A 209 -1.67 -17.48 0.31
N LEU A 210 -0.44 -17.15 0.67
CA LEU A 210 -0.05 -16.12 1.62
C LEU A 210 0.65 -15.04 0.80
N ALA A 211 -0.11 -14.08 0.28
CA ALA A 211 0.43 -13.13 -0.67
C ALA A 211 0.51 -11.73 -0.05
N ILE A 212 1.71 -11.21 0.17
CA ILE A 212 1.93 -9.90 0.82
C ILE A 212 2.55 -8.91 -0.17
N GLY A 213 1.98 -7.71 -0.23
CA GLY A 213 2.52 -6.59 -1.00
C GLY A 213 3.69 -5.92 -0.26
N VAL A 214 4.81 -5.72 -0.95
CA VAL A 214 6.07 -5.21 -0.36
C VAL A 214 6.77 -4.16 -1.23
N GLY A 215 7.83 -3.54 -0.72
CA GLY A 215 8.72 -2.64 -1.47
C GLY A 215 9.80 -3.38 -2.28
N GLY A 216 10.53 -2.65 -3.13
CA GLY A 216 11.62 -3.22 -3.94
C GLY A 216 12.72 -3.86 -3.08
N ALA A 217 13.12 -3.22 -1.99
CA ALA A 217 14.16 -3.72 -1.07
C ALA A 217 13.81 -5.06 -0.40
N ASP A 218 12.53 -5.37 -0.21
CA ASP A 218 12.05 -6.64 0.34
C ASP A 218 11.93 -7.71 -0.76
N ALA A 219 11.69 -7.27 -2.00
CA ALA A 219 11.81 -8.14 -3.17
C ALA A 219 13.27 -8.50 -3.47
N VAL A 220 14.23 -7.61 -3.21
CA VAL A 220 15.66 -7.92 -3.25
C VAL A 220 16.05 -8.91 -2.15
N ASP A 221 15.44 -8.84 -0.95
CA ASP A 221 15.62 -9.89 0.06
C ASP A 221 15.20 -11.26 -0.50
N ALA A 222 14.01 -11.35 -1.10
CA ALA A 222 13.52 -12.58 -1.73
C ALA A 222 14.42 -13.06 -2.89
N LEU A 223 14.84 -12.17 -3.80
CA LEU A 223 15.75 -12.50 -4.91
C LEU A 223 17.11 -13.02 -4.41
N THR A 224 17.54 -12.64 -3.20
CA THR A 224 18.82 -13.03 -2.60
C THR A 224 18.72 -14.13 -1.54
N ALA A 225 17.50 -14.60 -1.21
CA ALA A 225 17.20 -15.46 -0.06
C ALA A 225 17.69 -14.88 1.29
N THR A 226 17.72 -13.55 1.41
CA THR A 226 17.90 -12.86 2.69
C THR A 226 16.61 -13.05 3.53
N PRO A 227 16.70 -13.26 4.86
CA PRO A 227 15.52 -13.41 5.71
C PRO A 227 14.58 -12.19 5.63
N TRP A 228 13.32 -12.41 5.25
CA TRP A 228 12.34 -11.33 5.20
C TRP A 228 11.69 -11.14 6.57
N GLU A 229 11.74 -9.92 7.12
CA GLU A 229 11.31 -9.61 8.50
C GLU A 229 9.92 -8.97 8.58
N LEU A 230 8.92 -9.77 8.97
CA LEU A 230 7.54 -9.31 9.20
C LEU A 230 7.21 -9.20 10.70
N LEU A 231 6.64 -8.07 11.15
CA LEU A 231 6.00 -8.00 12.47
C LEU A 231 4.80 -8.95 12.46
N ALA A 232 4.79 -9.96 13.33
CA ALA A 232 3.74 -10.97 13.39
C ALA A 232 2.33 -10.31 13.44
N PRO A 233 1.52 -10.36 12.37
CA PRO A 233 0.28 -9.59 12.29
C PRO A 233 -0.79 -10.16 13.22
N LYS A 234 -1.60 -9.30 13.82
CA LYS A 234 -2.85 -9.69 14.48
C LYS A 234 -3.83 -10.34 13.48
N VAL A 235 -4.96 -10.83 13.96
CA VAL A 235 -5.90 -11.61 13.15
C VAL A 235 -7.33 -11.10 13.23
N LEU A 236 -7.85 -10.60 12.11
CA LEU A 236 -9.26 -10.24 12.04
C LEU A 236 -10.05 -11.36 11.38
N GLY A 237 -10.74 -12.15 12.19
CA GLY A 237 -11.67 -13.17 11.73
C GLY A 237 -12.93 -12.54 11.14
N VAL A 238 -13.34 -13.00 9.96
CA VAL A 238 -14.59 -12.64 9.30
C VAL A 238 -15.40 -13.92 9.12
N HIS A 239 -16.44 -14.06 9.91
CA HIS A 239 -17.34 -15.21 9.88
C HIS A 239 -18.43 -14.98 8.83
N LEU A 240 -18.41 -15.77 7.77
CA LEU A 240 -19.37 -15.71 6.67
C LEU A 240 -20.41 -16.82 6.85
N HIS A 241 -21.69 -16.44 6.90
CA HIS A 241 -22.81 -17.39 6.91
C HIS A 241 -23.93 -16.93 5.96
N GLY A 242 -24.95 -17.76 5.79
CA GLY A 242 -26.00 -17.51 4.79
C GLY A 242 -25.52 -17.72 3.35
N LYS A 243 -26.20 -17.09 2.39
CA LYS A 243 -25.82 -17.07 0.96
C LYS A 243 -26.21 -15.74 0.32
N LEU A 244 -25.33 -15.21 -0.54
CA LEU A 244 -25.59 -14.00 -1.34
C LEU A 244 -26.85 -14.13 -2.19
N SER A 245 -27.56 -13.00 -2.38
CA SER A 245 -28.60 -12.89 -3.41
C SER A 245 -27.99 -12.96 -4.83
N PRO A 246 -28.74 -13.38 -5.87
CA PRO A 246 -28.22 -13.45 -7.24
C PRO A 246 -27.71 -12.12 -7.83
N TRP A 247 -28.15 -10.99 -7.26
CA TRP A 247 -27.69 -9.64 -7.63
C TRP A 247 -26.35 -9.25 -7.01
N CYS A 248 -25.92 -9.92 -5.94
CA CYS A 248 -24.67 -9.63 -5.24
C CYS A 248 -23.55 -10.55 -5.71
N SER A 249 -22.30 -10.08 -5.58
CA SER A 249 -21.11 -10.92 -5.73
C SER A 249 -20.17 -10.79 -4.53
N ALA A 250 -19.04 -11.50 -4.56
CA ALA A 250 -18.00 -11.39 -3.55
C ALA A 250 -17.43 -9.95 -3.44
N LYS A 251 -17.64 -9.10 -4.45
CA LYS A 251 -17.32 -7.67 -4.43
C LYS A 251 -18.14 -6.93 -3.38
N ASP A 252 -19.43 -7.21 -3.25
CA ASP A 252 -20.30 -6.54 -2.25
C ASP A 252 -19.89 -6.90 -0.82
N VAL A 253 -19.41 -8.14 -0.59
CA VAL A 253 -18.92 -8.58 0.73
C VAL A 253 -17.73 -7.73 1.18
N ILE A 254 -16.77 -7.45 0.29
CA ILE A 254 -15.59 -6.63 0.64
C ILE A 254 -15.87 -5.12 0.60
N LEU A 255 -16.81 -4.65 -0.23
CA LEU A 255 -17.31 -3.27 -0.17
C LEU A 255 -17.99 -2.98 1.17
N HIS A 256 -18.83 -3.90 1.65
CA HIS A 256 -19.47 -3.83 2.97
C HIS A 256 -18.44 -3.90 4.11
N LEU A 257 -17.54 -4.89 4.10
CA LEU A 257 -16.48 -5.03 5.11
C LEU A 257 -15.53 -3.82 5.14
N ALA A 258 -15.25 -3.20 3.99
CA ALA A 258 -14.51 -1.94 3.94
C ALA A 258 -15.26 -0.79 4.64
N GLY A 259 -16.59 -0.75 4.52
CA GLY A 259 -17.45 0.17 5.27
C GLY A 259 -17.38 -0.03 6.79
N GLU A 260 -17.41 -1.28 7.26
CA GLU A 260 -17.32 -1.59 8.70
C GLU A 260 -15.92 -1.36 9.31
N LEU A 261 -14.87 -1.56 8.51
CA LEU A 261 -13.49 -1.47 8.97
C LEU A 261 -12.86 -0.08 8.78
N THR A 262 -13.33 0.71 7.82
CA THR A 262 -12.62 1.88 7.26
C THR A 262 -11.27 1.51 6.63
N VAL A 263 -10.64 2.47 5.92
CA VAL A 263 -9.27 2.34 5.34
C VAL A 263 -8.14 2.09 6.35
N ARG A 264 -8.46 1.80 7.62
CA ARG A 264 -7.50 1.49 8.69
C ARG A 264 -7.82 0.24 9.49
N GLY A 265 -9.01 -0.34 9.40
CA GLY A 265 -9.46 -1.39 10.34
C GLY A 265 -8.69 -2.71 10.24
N GLY A 266 -8.01 -2.96 9.13
CA GLY A 266 -7.08 -4.08 8.95
C GLY A 266 -5.62 -3.77 9.31
N THR A 267 -5.26 -2.54 9.71
CA THR A 267 -3.85 -2.14 9.89
C THR A 267 -3.12 -3.02 10.92
N GLY A 268 -2.12 -3.78 10.46
CA GLY A 268 -1.38 -4.72 11.29
C GLY A 268 -2.10 -6.05 11.56
N TYR A 269 -3.19 -6.33 10.85
CA TYR A 269 -3.93 -7.59 10.86
C TYR A 269 -3.77 -8.34 9.53
N ILE A 270 -3.81 -9.67 9.61
CA ILE A 270 -4.24 -10.54 8.51
C ILE A 270 -5.76 -10.74 8.66
N VAL A 271 -6.50 -10.53 7.58
CA VAL A 271 -7.97 -10.71 7.55
C VAL A 271 -8.30 -12.13 7.11
N GLU A 272 -8.91 -12.91 7.99
CA GLU A 272 -9.17 -14.33 7.78
C GLU A 272 -10.65 -14.65 7.71
N TYR A 273 -11.06 -15.27 6.60
CA TYR A 273 -12.45 -15.60 6.37
C TYR A 273 -12.72 -17.07 6.71
N PHE A 274 -13.79 -17.32 7.46
CA PHE A 274 -14.24 -18.66 7.86
C PHE A 274 -15.78 -18.74 7.86
N GLY A 275 -16.33 -19.90 8.21
CA GLY A 275 -17.78 -20.13 8.24
C GLY A 275 -18.35 -20.79 6.99
N ALA A 276 -19.63 -21.14 7.03
CA ALA A 276 -20.30 -21.92 5.99
C ALA A 276 -20.54 -21.13 4.69
N GLY A 277 -20.77 -19.81 4.77
CA GLY A 277 -21.02 -18.94 3.62
C GLY A 277 -19.81 -18.87 2.67
N LEU A 278 -18.59 -19.12 3.18
CA LEU A 278 -17.40 -19.20 2.35
C LEU A 278 -17.49 -20.31 1.26
N GLN A 279 -18.22 -21.40 1.55
CA GLN A 279 -18.39 -22.51 0.61
C GLN A 279 -19.37 -22.18 -0.54
N THR A 280 -20.09 -21.05 -0.47
CA THR A 280 -20.98 -20.59 -1.55
C THR A 280 -20.33 -19.61 -2.51
N LEU A 281 -19.04 -19.29 -2.33
CA LEU A 281 -18.32 -18.27 -3.11
C LEU A 281 -17.29 -18.91 -4.07
N PRO A 282 -17.13 -18.36 -5.29
CA PRO A 282 -16.17 -18.86 -6.26
C PRO A 282 -14.73 -18.43 -5.90
N ALA A 283 -13.73 -19.20 -6.33
CA ALA A 283 -12.32 -18.92 -5.99
C ALA A 283 -11.83 -17.54 -6.47
N THR A 284 -12.32 -17.06 -7.62
CA THR A 284 -12.06 -15.70 -8.14
C THR A 284 -12.78 -14.61 -7.33
N GLY A 285 -13.93 -14.92 -6.74
CA GLY A 285 -14.60 -14.07 -5.77
C GLY A 285 -13.81 -13.93 -4.46
N LEU A 286 -13.18 -15.02 -3.99
CA LEU A 286 -12.25 -14.94 -2.86
C LEU A 286 -11.01 -14.09 -3.22
N ALA A 287 -10.56 -14.15 -4.47
CA ALA A 287 -9.50 -13.26 -4.97
C ALA A 287 -9.94 -11.79 -4.91
N THR A 288 -11.13 -11.45 -5.43
CA THR A 288 -11.77 -10.12 -5.31
C THR A 288 -11.75 -9.59 -3.87
N MET A 289 -12.16 -10.43 -2.90
CA MET A 289 -12.22 -10.07 -1.49
C MET A 289 -10.84 -9.85 -0.86
N SER A 290 -9.86 -10.68 -1.21
CA SER A 290 -8.48 -10.49 -0.72
C SER A 290 -7.74 -9.34 -1.40
N ASN A 291 -8.03 -9.05 -2.67
CA ASN A 291 -7.56 -7.89 -3.42
C ASN A 291 -7.89 -6.60 -2.64
N MET A 292 -9.18 -6.36 -2.41
CA MET A 292 -9.63 -5.18 -1.65
C MET A 292 -9.40 -5.27 -0.12
N GLY A 293 -8.81 -6.37 0.37
CA GLY A 293 -8.19 -6.42 1.69
C GLY A 293 -7.04 -5.41 1.86
N ALA A 294 -6.41 -4.97 0.76
CA ALA A 294 -5.40 -3.90 0.78
C ALA A 294 -5.99 -2.53 1.14
N GLU A 295 -7.24 -2.25 0.78
CA GLU A 295 -7.89 -0.94 0.96
C GLU A 295 -8.22 -0.64 2.43
N ILE A 296 -8.48 -1.68 3.23
CA ILE A 296 -8.67 -1.60 4.70
C ILE A 296 -7.33 -1.59 5.47
N GLY A 297 -6.20 -1.61 4.76
CA GLY A 297 -4.85 -1.60 5.35
C GLY A 297 -4.37 -2.95 5.89
N ALA A 298 -5.02 -4.07 5.52
CA ALA A 298 -4.59 -5.39 5.97
C ALA A 298 -3.19 -5.75 5.42
N THR A 299 -2.40 -6.48 6.20
CA THR A 299 -1.13 -7.04 5.73
C THR A 299 -1.34 -7.99 4.54
N THR A 300 -2.43 -8.78 4.61
CA THR A 300 -2.99 -9.62 3.54
C THR A 300 -4.25 -10.29 4.09
N SER A 301 -4.84 -11.22 3.32
CA SER A 301 -5.97 -12.04 3.74
C SER A 301 -5.59 -13.52 3.99
N ALA A 302 -6.59 -14.30 4.37
CA ALA A 302 -6.51 -15.74 4.58
C ALA A 302 -7.84 -16.40 4.19
N PHE A 303 -7.73 -17.44 3.35
CA PHE A 303 -8.85 -18.32 3.02
C PHE A 303 -8.42 -19.79 3.19
N PRO A 304 -9.15 -20.60 3.99
CA PRO A 304 -8.90 -22.03 4.11
C PRO A 304 -9.21 -22.73 2.78
N TYR A 305 -8.65 -23.92 2.56
CA TYR A 305 -8.90 -24.64 1.30
C TYR A 305 -10.38 -24.95 1.12
N THR A 306 -10.96 -24.57 -0.03
CA THR A 306 -12.35 -24.87 -0.41
C THR A 306 -12.40 -25.70 -1.69
N PRO A 307 -13.49 -26.46 -1.95
CA PRO A 307 -13.66 -27.18 -3.21
C PRO A 307 -13.68 -26.25 -4.44
N ALA A 308 -14.02 -24.97 -4.29
CA ALA A 308 -13.93 -23.98 -5.37
C ALA A 308 -12.49 -23.71 -5.79
N MET A 309 -11.54 -23.65 -4.83
CA MET A 309 -10.11 -23.57 -5.14
C MET A 309 -9.65 -24.80 -5.95
N GLY A 310 -10.12 -26.00 -5.55
CA GLY A 310 -9.86 -27.24 -6.27
C GLY A 310 -10.36 -27.21 -7.73
N ARG A 311 -11.62 -26.82 -7.95
CA ARG A 311 -12.20 -26.66 -9.30
C ARG A 311 -11.41 -25.68 -10.16
N TYR A 312 -11.07 -24.51 -9.61
CA TYR A 312 -10.33 -23.48 -10.34
C TYR A 312 -8.89 -23.91 -10.68
N LEU A 313 -8.20 -24.61 -9.78
CA LEU A 313 -6.91 -25.24 -10.06
C LEU A 313 -7.02 -26.27 -11.20
N GLY A 314 -8.00 -27.17 -11.15
CA GLY A 314 -8.23 -28.15 -12.23
C GLY A 314 -8.50 -27.49 -13.59
N ALA A 315 -9.39 -26.50 -13.62
CA ALA A 315 -9.75 -25.76 -14.84
C ALA A 315 -8.58 -24.96 -15.45
N THR A 316 -7.60 -24.57 -14.63
CA THR A 316 -6.35 -23.90 -15.05
C THR A 316 -5.17 -24.88 -15.21
N GLY A 317 -5.43 -26.17 -15.38
CA GLY A 317 -4.42 -27.20 -15.67
C GLY A 317 -3.53 -27.62 -14.48
N ARG A 318 -3.89 -27.23 -13.26
CA ARG A 318 -3.12 -27.45 -12.02
C ARG A 318 -3.71 -28.54 -11.12
N GLU A 319 -4.32 -29.56 -11.72
CA GLU A 319 -4.97 -30.69 -11.03
C GLU A 319 -4.07 -31.37 -9.97
N ALA A 320 -2.77 -31.54 -10.28
CA ALA A 320 -1.80 -32.08 -9.32
C ALA A 320 -1.67 -31.23 -8.04
N VAL A 321 -1.76 -29.90 -8.16
CA VAL A 321 -1.75 -28.95 -7.02
C VAL A 321 -3.04 -29.06 -6.23
N ALA A 322 -4.20 -29.21 -6.89
CA ALA A 322 -5.49 -29.37 -6.23
C ALA A 322 -5.52 -30.59 -5.30
N ARG A 323 -5.01 -31.74 -5.78
CA ARG A 323 -4.97 -32.97 -4.98
C ARG A 323 -3.95 -32.91 -3.84
N ALA A 324 -2.78 -32.31 -4.07
CA ALA A 324 -1.77 -32.13 -3.03
C ALA A 324 -2.25 -31.15 -1.94
N ALA A 325 -2.93 -30.08 -2.34
CA ALA A 325 -3.64 -29.18 -1.43
C ALA A 325 -4.70 -29.91 -0.61
N GLU A 326 -5.58 -30.70 -1.24
CA GLU A 326 -6.62 -31.42 -0.51
C GLU A 326 -6.03 -32.39 0.52
N GLN A 327 -4.96 -33.12 0.19
CA GLN A 327 -4.28 -34.01 1.13
C GLN A 327 -3.77 -33.26 2.37
N ALA A 328 -3.20 -32.07 2.20
CA ALA A 328 -2.72 -31.27 3.32
C ALA A 328 -3.81 -30.51 4.09
N ALA A 329 -4.92 -30.17 3.42
CA ALA A 329 -6.13 -29.70 4.10
C ALA A 329 -6.65 -30.78 5.07
N ARG A 330 -6.73 -32.04 4.60
CA ARG A 330 -7.09 -33.21 5.43
C ARG A 330 -6.08 -33.47 6.56
N ALA A 331 -4.83 -33.03 6.40
CA ALA A 331 -3.79 -33.09 7.44
C ALA A 331 -3.78 -31.87 8.41
N GLY A 332 -4.78 -30.99 8.37
CA GLY A 332 -4.95 -29.88 9.33
C GLY A 332 -4.05 -28.66 9.10
N LEU A 333 -3.54 -28.50 7.87
CA LEU A 333 -2.52 -27.51 7.52
C LEU A 333 -3.03 -26.38 6.59
N LEU A 334 -4.18 -26.59 5.94
CA LEU A 334 -4.89 -25.57 5.15
C LEU A 334 -6.23 -25.15 5.75
N SER A 335 -6.41 -25.36 7.06
CA SER A 335 -7.55 -24.92 7.84
C SER A 335 -7.11 -24.36 9.19
N ALA A 336 -8.03 -23.63 9.81
CA ALA A 336 -8.03 -23.46 11.25
C ALA A 336 -8.07 -24.82 11.98
N ASP A 337 -7.36 -24.90 13.10
CA ASP A 337 -7.62 -25.88 14.14
C ASP A 337 -8.95 -25.54 14.84
N ALA A 338 -9.61 -26.55 15.43
CA ALA A 338 -10.86 -26.35 16.17
C ALA A 338 -10.64 -25.62 17.52
N GLY A 339 -11.63 -24.86 17.98
CA GLY A 339 -11.59 -24.17 19.27
C GLY A 339 -10.65 -22.95 19.31
N VAL A 340 -10.36 -22.36 18.16
CA VAL A 340 -9.43 -21.25 18.03
C VAL A 340 -10.13 -19.88 18.06
N GLU A 341 -9.47 -18.87 18.62
CA GLU A 341 -10.00 -17.53 18.94
C GLU A 341 -9.39 -16.46 18.04
N TYR A 342 -10.10 -15.46 17.51
CA TYR A 342 -9.53 -14.43 16.61
C TYR A 342 -9.17 -13.11 17.33
N ASP A 343 -8.17 -12.34 16.85
CA ASP A 343 -7.80 -11.06 17.49
C ASP A 343 -8.91 -9.99 17.43
N ARG A 344 -9.79 -10.11 16.43
CA ARG A 344 -11.12 -9.51 16.36
C ARG A 344 -12.00 -10.46 15.55
N VAL A 345 -13.31 -10.51 15.83
CA VAL A 345 -14.31 -11.17 14.97
C VAL A 345 -15.24 -10.11 14.38
N ILE A 346 -15.71 -10.36 13.15
CA ILE A 346 -16.85 -9.72 12.50
C ILE A 346 -17.71 -10.84 11.91
N ASP A 347 -19.03 -10.77 12.11
CA ASP A 347 -19.99 -11.74 11.57
C ASP A 347 -20.79 -11.09 10.44
N ILE A 348 -20.85 -11.74 9.28
CA ILE A 348 -21.56 -11.27 8.08
C ILE A 348 -22.54 -12.35 7.60
N ASP A 349 -23.83 -12.05 7.69
CA ASP A 349 -24.87 -12.81 6.98
C ASP A 349 -24.91 -12.35 5.52
N LEU A 350 -24.38 -13.18 4.62
CA LEU A 350 -24.44 -12.97 3.18
C LEU A 350 -25.89 -12.82 2.67
N SER A 351 -26.88 -13.32 3.42
CA SER A 351 -28.30 -13.24 3.08
C SER A 351 -28.93 -11.86 3.33
N GLN A 352 -28.30 -11.00 4.13
CA GLN A 352 -28.76 -9.62 4.39
C GLN A 352 -28.05 -8.58 3.50
N LEU A 353 -27.08 -9.02 2.69
CA LEU A 353 -26.38 -8.16 1.75
C LEU A 353 -27.24 -7.93 0.50
N GLU A 354 -27.31 -6.66 0.11
CA GLU A 354 -27.73 -6.20 -1.20
C GLU A 354 -26.51 -5.56 -1.90
N PRO A 355 -26.56 -5.29 -3.21
CA PRO A 355 -25.45 -4.66 -3.90
C PRO A 355 -25.11 -3.29 -3.31
N SER A 356 -23.85 -2.86 -3.39
CA SER A 356 -23.42 -1.61 -2.77
C SER A 356 -22.41 -0.82 -3.58
N LEU A 357 -22.33 0.48 -3.30
CA LEU A 357 -21.38 1.42 -3.90
C LEU A 357 -20.48 2.01 -2.81
N ASN A 358 -19.17 2.06 -3.03
CA ASN A 358 -18.22 2.77 -2.15
C ASN A 358 -17.64 4.00 -2.85
N GLY A 359 -17.79 5.19 -2.29
CA GLY A 359 -17.21 6.41 -2.86
C GLY A 359 -17.84 7.71 -2.39
N PRO A 360 -17.47 8.87 -2.98
CA PRO A 360 -16.80 9.02 -4.27
C PRO A 360 -15.27 9.24 -4.25
N PHE A 361 -14.64 9.30 -3.06
CA PHE A 361 -13.21 9.64 -2.90
C PHE A 361 -12.42 8.71 -1.97
N THR A 362 -13.05 7.66 -1.45
CA THR A 362 -12.46 6.72 -0.50
C THR A 362 -13.15 5.35 -0.65
N PRO A 363 -12.41 4.22 -0.56
CA PRO A 363 -12.95 2.89 -0.83
C PRO A 363 -13.75 2.30 0.34
N ASP A 364 -13.93 3.05 1.43
CA ASP A 364 -14.68 2.66 2.64
C ASP A 364 -16.00 3.42 2.86
N LEU A 365 -16.34 4.41 2.03
CA LEU A 365 -17.64 5.10 2.14
C LEU A 365 -18.75 4.26 1.47
N ASN A 366 -19.07 3.13 2.10
CA ASN A 366 -20.07 2.16 1.66
C ASN A 366 -21.50 2.69 1.79
N MET A 367 -22.32 2.41 0.78
CA MET A 367 -23.75 2.67 0.79
C MET A 367 -24.49 1.55 0.03
N LYS A 368 -25.57 1.04 0.62
CA LYS A 368 -26.52 0.13 -0.05
C LYS A 368 -27.05 0.76 -1.34
N LEU A 369 -27.22 -0.04 -2.38
CA LEU A 369 -27.72 0.41 -3.68
C LEU A 369 -29.09 1.09 -3.56
N SER A 370 -30.00 0.53 -2.74
CA SER A 370 -31.30 1.14 -2.43
C SER A 370 -31.19 2.53 -1.80
N ASP A 371 -30.38 2.68 -0.74
CA ASP A 371 -30.11 3.96 -0.07
C ASP A 371 -29.45 4.98 -1.00
N PHE A 372 -28.49 4.53 -1.83
CA PHE A 372 -27.78 5.39 -2.77
C PHE A 372 -28.71 5.96 -3.83
N VAL A 373 -29.52 5.10 -4.45
CA VAL A 373 -30.54 5.50 -5.44
C VAL A 373 -31.60 6.39 -4.79
N ALA A 374 -32.06 6.07 -3.56
CA ALA A 374 -33.01 6.89 -2.82
C ALA A 374 -32.48 8.30 -2.49
N ARG A 375 -31.16 8.51 -2.42
CA ARG A 375 -30.52 9.84 -2.31
C ARG A 375 -30.33 10.50 -3.67
N ALA A 376 -29.93 9.76 -4.70
CA ALA A 376 -29.76 10.28 -6.05
C ALA A 376 -31.06 10.85 -6.65
N ARG A 377 -32.23 10.34 -6.21
CA ARG A 377 -33.56 10.86 -6.58
C ARG A 377 -33.99 12.14 -5.85
N GLN A 378 -33.22 12.64 -4.88
CA GLN A 378 -33.57 13.83 -4.09
C GLN A 378 -33.16 15.12 -4.81
N ALA A 379 -33.96 16.17 -4.65
CA ALA A 379 -33.70 17.47 -5.30
C ALA A 379 -32.37 18.12 -4.88
N GLU A 380 -31.84 17.75 -3.71
CA GLU A 380 -30.54 18.21 -3.18
C GLU A 380 -29.47 17.11 -3.27
N CYS A 381 -29.40 16.39 -4.40
CA CYS A 381 -28.35 15.40 -4.65
C CYS A 381 -26.96 16.05 -4.63
N PRO A 382 -26.00 15.58 -3.81
CA PRO A 382 -24.69 16.24 -3.61
C PRO A 382 -23.67 15.98 -4.73
N HIS A 383 -24.07 15.31 -5.81
CA HIS A 383 -23.25 15.03 -6.99
C HIS A 383 -24.12 15.05 -8.26
N PRO A 384 -23.54 15.16 -9.47
CA PRO A 384 -24.28 14.93 -10.70
C PRO A 384 -24.99 13.56 -10.66
N VAL A 385 -26.21 13.50 -11.21
CA VAL A 385 -26.93 12.23 -11.42
C VAL A 385 -26.51 11.55 -12.72
N GLU A 386 -26.08 12.33 -13.73
CA GLU A 386 -25.53 11.82 -14.98
C GLU A 386 -24.18 11.14 -14.78
N LEU A 387 -24.04 9.91 -15.29
CA LEU A 387 -22.80 9.17 -15.36
C LEU A 387 -21.99 9.63 -16.58
N SER A 388 -20.65 9.69 -16.47
CA SER A 388 -19.76 10.10 -17.58
C SER A 388 -18.90 8.97 -18.14
N GLY A 389 -19.01 7.76 -17.58
CA GLY A 389 -18.25 6.59 -17.99
C GLY A 389 -18.35 5.46 -16.95
N ALA A 390 -18.36 4.24 -17.45
CA ALA A 390 -18.40 3.00 -16.69
C ALA A 390 -17.16 2.16 -17.05
N LEU A 391 -16.48 1.57 -16.07
CA LEU A 391 -15.27 0.78 -16.33
C LEU A 391 -15.29 -0.55 -15.57
N ILE A 392 -15.29 -1.66 -16.29
CA ILE A 392 -15.24 -3.03 -15.72
C ILE A 392 -13.90 -3.71 -15.99
N GLY A 393 -13.54 -4.63 -15.11
CA GLY A 393 -12.28 -5.37 -15.18
C GLY A 393 -11.25 -4.94 -14.14
N SER A 394 -9.98 -4.90 -14.57
CA SER A 394 -8.77 -4.82 -13.72
C SER A 394 -8.64 -6.02 -12.75
N CYS A 395 -7.51 -6.13 -12.06
CA CYS A 395 -7.16 -7.24 -11.15
C CYS A 395 -8.23 -7.63 -10.12
N THR A 396 -9.18 -6.74 -9.80
CA THR A 396 -10.20 -6.96 -8.77
C THR A 396 -11.41 -7.73 -9.28
N ASN A 397 -11.85 -7.50 -10.53
CA ASN A 397 -13.12 -8.03 -11.08
C ASN A 397 -13.01 -8.22 -12.61
N SER A 398 -12.04 -9.03 -13.06
CA SER A 398 -11.80 -9.35 -14.48
C SER A 398 -11.69 -10.84 -14.78
N SER A 399 -12.23 -11.70 -13.90
CA SER A 399 -12.28 -13.13 -14.16
C SER A 399 -13.38 -13.49 -15.17
N TYR A 400 -13.34 -14.74 -15.68
CA TYR A 400 -14.40 -15.28 -16.53
C TYR A 400 -15.80 -15.17 -15.89
N ALA A 401 -15.90 -15.34 -14.56
CA ALA A 401 -17.17 -15.23 -13.83
C ALA A 401 -17.70 -13.78 -13.78
N ASP A 402 -16.82 -12.80 -13.57
CA ASP A 402 -17.17 -11.37 -13.64
C ASP A 402 -17.70 -11.02 -15.03
N MET A 403 -16.92 -11.38 -16.06
CA MET A 403 -17.19 -11.02 -17.45
C MET A 403 -18.43 -11.74 -18.01
N SER A 404 -18.70 -12.99 -17.56
CA SER A 404 -19.93 -13.71 -17.89
C SER A 404 -21.18 -13.00 -17.34
N ARG A 405 -21.14 -12.49 -16.10
CA ARG A 405 -22.26 -11.76 -15.49
C ARG A 405 -22.52 -10.43 -16.21
N CYS A 406 -21.47 -9.75 -16.65
CA CYS A 406 -21.60 -8.54 -17.49
C CYS A 406 -22.19 -8.85 -18.88
N ALA A 407 -21.74 -9.92 -19.53
CA ALA A 407 -22.25 -10.33 -20.84
C ALA A 407 -23.72 -10.78 -20.79
N ASP A 408 -24.17 -11.45 -19.71
CA ASP A 408 -25.58 -11.81 -19.54
C ASP A 408 -26.48 -10.56 -19.49
N LEU A 409 -26.14 -9.55 -18.69
CA LEU A 409 -26.88 -8.27 -18.69
C LEU A 409 -26.83 -7.56 -20.05
N ALA A 410 -25.69 -7.58 -20.73
CA ALA A 410 -25.57 -7.01 -22.07
C ALA A 410 -26.49 -7.71 -23.09
N GLN A 411 -26.59 -9.04 -23.03
CA GLN A 411 -27.49 -9.84 -23.87
C GLN A 411 -28.97 -9.57 -23.54
N GLN A 412 -29.33 -9.48 -22.25
CA GLN A 412 -30.70 -9.14 -21.83
C GLN A 412 -31.16 -7.78 -22.43
N ALA A 413 -30.30 -6.76 -22.37
CA ALA A 413 -30.59 -5.44 -22.91
C ALA A 413 -30.58 -5.41 -24.46
N GLN A 414 -29.64 -6.12 -25.09
CA GLN A 414 -29.58 -6.28 -26.55
C GLN A 414 -30.80 -6.98 -27.14
N ALA A 415 -31.41 -7.93 -26.41
CA ALA A 415 -32.66 -8.57 -26.81
C ALA A 415 -33.84 -7.58 -26.90
N ARG A 416 -33.70 -6.36 -26.35
CA ARG A 416 -34.61 -5.21 -26.52
C ARG A 416 -34.00 -4.08 -27.36
N GLY A 417 -32.96 -4.36 -28.13
CA GLY A 417 -32.29 -3.38 -29.01
C GLY A 417 -31.47 -2.30 -28.30
N MET A 418 -31.33 -2.37 -26.97
CA MET A 418 -30.65 -1.35 -26.18
C MET A 418 -29.13 -1.36 -26.37
N LYS A 419 -28.50 -0.21 -26.10
CA LYS A 419 -27.05 0.03 -26.09
C LYS A 419 -26.67 0.78 -24.81
N VAL A 420 -25.40 0.77 -24.44
CA VAL A 420 -24.89 1.62 -23.35
C VAL A 420 -25.11 3.10 -23.68
N GLN A 421 -25.49 3.90 -22.68
CA GLN A 421 -25.76 5.34 -22.81
C GLN A 421 -24.51 6.19 -22.51
N VAL A 422 -23.50 5.58 -21.89
CA VAL A 422 -22.20 6.17 -21.55
C VAL A 422 -21.08 5.23 -22.01
N PRO A 423 -19.83 5.71 -22.18
CA PRO A 423 -18.71 4.83 -22.50
C PRO A 423 -18.55 3.71 -21.46
N LEU A 424 -18.53 2.46 -21.93
CA LEU A 424 -18.25 1.28 -21.11
C LEU A 424 -16.91 0.67 -21.54
N ASP A 425 -15.87 0.90 -20.75
CA ASP A 425 -14.54 0.30 -20.98
C ASP A 425 -14.40 -1.05 -20.25
N VAL A 426 -13.86 -2.05 -20.94
CA VAL A 426 -13.74 -3.44 -20.48
C VAL A 426 -12.27 -3.85 -20.47
N THR A 427 -11.75 -4.27 -19.32
CA THR A 427 -10.34 -4.65 -19.14
C THR A 427 -10.21 -6.13 -18.74
N PRO A 428 -9.88 -7.04 -19.68
CA PRO A 428 -9.62 -8.44 -19.36
C PRO A 428 -8.40 -8.57 -18.44
N GLY A 429 -8.42 -9.55 -17.52
CA GLY A 429 -7.35 -9.71 -16.55
C GLY A 429 -6.08 -10.34 -17.11
N SER A 430 -6.20 -11.18 -18.14
CA SER A 430 -5.10 -11.85 -18.82
C SER A 430 -5.47 -12.23 -20.26
N GLU A 431 -4.47 -12.56 -21.08
CA GLU A 431 -4.68 -13.11 -22.43
C GLU A 431 -5.46 -14.44 -22.39
N GLN A 432 -5.26 -15.26 -21.36
CA GLN A 432 -6.05 -16.47 -21.11
C GLN A 432 -7.54 -16.13 -20.92
N VAL A 433 -7.86 -15.10 -20.12
CA VAL A 433 -9.24 -14.63 -19.97
C VAL A 433 -9.76 -14.04 -21.28
N ARG A 434 -9.03 -13.15 -21.94
CA ARG A 434 -9.44 -12.49 -23.19
C ARG A 434 -9.77 -13.52 -24.28
N ALA A 435 -8.86 -14.45 -24.56
CA ALA A 435 -9.09 -15.50 -25.55
C ALA A 435 -10.27 -16.44 -25.17
N THR A 436 -10.52 -16.64 -23.88
CA THR A 436 -11.70 -17.40 -23.41
C THR A 436 -12.99 -16.59 -23.63
N MET A 437 -12.97 -15.28 -23.37
CA MET A 437 -14.10 -14.36 -23.63
C MET A 437 -14.41 -14.22 -25.12
N GLU A 438 -13.39 -14.19 -25.97
CA GLU A 438 -13.50 -14.19 -27.44
C GLU A 438 -14.17 -15.48 -27.92
N ARG A 439 -13.64 -16.65 -27.52
CA ARG A 439 -14.18 -17.97 -27.86
C ARG A 439 -15.65 -18.10 -27.43
N ASP A 440 -15.94 -17.79 -26.18
CA ASP A 440 -17.27 -17.98 -25.58
C ASP A 440 -18.25 -16.81 -25.86
N GLN A 441 -17.92 -15.93 -26.82
CA GLN A 441 -18.76 -14.82 -27.31
C GLN A 441 -19.13 -13.76 -26.24
N ILE A 442 -18.44 -13.75 -25.11
CA ILE A 442 -18.54 -12.73 -24.05
C ILE A 442 -18.03 -11.38 -24.59
N GLU A 443 -16.91 -11.37 -25.31
CA GLU A 443 -16.37 -10.17 -25.94
C GLU A 443 -17.33 -9.62 -27.00
N ALA A 444 -17.91 -10.50 -27.83
CA ALA A 444 -18.94 -10.13 -28.80
C ALA A 444 -20.20 -9.57 -28.12
N ALA A 445 -20.64 -10.14 -27.00
CA ALA A 445 -21.78 -9.64 -26.24
C ALA A 445 -21.54 -8.23 -25.69
N LEU A 446 -20.36 -7.95 -25.14
CA LEU A 446 -20.03 -6.62 -24.59
C LEU A 446 -19.83 -5.59 -25.71
N THR A 447 -19.04 -5.90 -26.74
CA THR A 447 -18.77 -4.98 -27.85
C THR A 447 -20.02 -4.64 -28.66
N ASN A 448 -20.91 -5.61 -28.92
CA ASN A 448 -22.20 -5.34 -29.57
C ASN A 448 -23.13 -4.42 -28.74
N ALA A 449 -22.89 -4.24 -27.44
CA ALA A 449 -23.65 -3.29 -26.61
C ALA A 449 -23.14 -1.84 -26.74
N GLY A 450 -21.98 -1.63 -27.38
CA GLY A 450 -21.27 -0.35 -27.41
C GLY A 450 -20.11 -0.27 -26.41
N ALA A 451 -19.71 -1.38 -25.78
CA ALA A 451 -18.53 -1.40 -24.92
C ALA A 451 -17.22 -1.47 -25.75
N ARG A 452 -16.13 -0.98 -25.18
CA ARG A 452 -14.79 -1.02 -25.77
C ARG A 452 -13.86 -1.89 -24.94
N VAL A 453 -13.14 -2.80 -25.60
CA VAL A 453 -12.12 -3.63 -24.94
C VAL A 453 -10.78 -2.89 -24.92
N LEU A 454 -10.19 -2.81 -23.72
CA LEU A 454 -8.85 -2.29 -23.46
C LEU A 454 -7.84 -3.44 -23.40
N ALA A 455 -6.55 -3.12 -23.47
CA ALA A 455 -5.48 -4.10 -23.36
C ALA A 455 -5.50 -4.83 -22.00
N ASN A 456 -4.93 -6.03 -21.94
CA ASN A 456 -4.84 -6.87 -20.74
C ASN A 456 -3.85 -6.27 -19.71
N ALA A 457 -4.17 -5.11 -19.14
CA ALA A 457 -3.24 -4.26 -18.39
C ALA A 457 -3.96 -3.38 -17.35
N CYS A 458 -3.22 -2.77 -16.41
CA CYS A 458 -3.80 -2.01 -15.31
C CYS A 458 -4.54 -0.72 -15.74
N GLY A 459 -4.05 -0.03 -16.78
CA GLY A 459 -4.73 1.08 -17.45
C GLY A 459 -5.44 2.09 -16.52
N PRO A 460 -6.76 2.35 -16.69
CA PRO A 460 -7.52 3.30 -15.88
C PRO A 460 -7.59 2.99 -14.36
N CYS A 461 -7.23 1.78 -13.92
CA CYS A 461 -7.19 1.44 -12.50
C CYS A 461 -6.02 2.13 -11.76
N ILE A 462 -4.95 2.50 -12.47
CA ILE A 462 -3.76 3.13 -11.90
C ILE A 462 -3.52 4.59 -12.35
N GLY A 463 -4.37 5.11 -13.23
CA GLY A 463 -4.21 6.44 -13.83
C GLY A 463 -3.59 6.42 -15.23
N GLN A 464 -3.35 5.25 -15.81
CA GLN A 464 -2.87 5.09 -17.19
C GLN A 464 -4.04 5.11 -18.17
N TRP A 465 -4.75 6.24 -18.18
CA TRP A 465 -5.88 6.52 -19.07
C TRP A 465 -5.75 7.93 -19.61
N LYS A 466 -5.59 8.05 -20.94
CA LYS A 466 -5.53 9.34 -21.64
C LYS A 466 -6.94 9.89 -21.84
N ARG A 467 -7.65 10.16 -20.75
CA ARG A 467 -9.00 10.72 -20.78
C ARG A 467 -8.96 12.17 -21.29
N THR A 468 -9.48 12.42 -22.47
CA THR A 468 -9.51 13.75 -23.10
C THR A 468 -10.81 14.52 -22.83
N ASP A 469 -11.89 13.83 -22.49
CA ASP A 469 -13.15 14.43 -22.02
C ASP A 469 -13.09 14.79 -20.52
N LYS A 470 -13.99 15.66 -20.08
CA LYS A 470 -14.26 16.02 -18.67
C LYS A 470 -13.08 16.57 -17.85
N GLN A 471 -11.92 16.83 -18.46
CA GLN A 471 -10.75 17.35 -17.76
C GLN A 471 -11.00 18.71 -17.10
N GLY A 472 -11.03 18.73 -15.77
CA GLY A 472 -11.33 19.93 -14.98
C GLY A 472 -12.82 20.23 -14.81
N GLU A 473 -13.72 19.34 -15.22
CA GLU A 473 -15.15 19.36 -14.89
C GLU A 473 -15.42 18.48 -13.65
N THR A 474 -16.52 18.74 -12.95
CA THR A 474 -17.08 17.77 -11.98
C THR A 474 -17.98 16.78 -12.71
N ASN A 475 -17.61 15.51 -12.64
CA ASN A 475 -18.27 14.40 -13.35
C ASN A 475 -18.22 13.13 -12.49
N VAL A 476 -19.11 12.17 -12.76
CA VAL A 476 -19.12 10.87 -12.07
C VAL A 476 -18.63 9.76 -13.00
N ILE A 477 -17.84 8.83 -12.47
CA ILE A 477 -17.58 7.52 -13.06
C ILE A 477 -17.92 6.41 -12.07
N LEU A 478 -18.20 5.22 -12.59
CA LEU A 478 -18.53 4.03 -11.81
C LEU A 478 -17.60 2.91 -12.27
N THR A 479 -16.89 2.26 -11.34
CA THR A 479 -15.83 1.30 -11.69
C THR A 479 -15.89 0.01 -10.89
N SER A 480 -15.52 -1.12 -11.49
CA SER A 480 -15.37 -2.39 -10.75
C SER A 480 -14.00 -2.54 -10.07
N PHE A 481 -13.25 -1.44 -9.96
CA PHE A 481 -11.89 -1.43 -9.43
C PHE A 481 -11.88 -1.44 -7.88
N ASN A 482 -10.70 -1.24 -7.30
CA ASN A 482 -10.46 -1.21 -5.86
C ASN A 482 -10.19 0.19 -5.28
N ARG A 483 -9.79 1.18 -6.10
CA ARG A 483 -9.41 2.53 -5.63
C ARG A 483 -10.08 3.65 -6.42
N ASN A 484 -10.67 4.58 -5.67
CA ASN A 484 -11.40 5.76 -6.12
C ASN A 484 -10.85 7.08 -5.52
N PHE A 485 -9.59 7.09 -5.05
CA PHE A 485 -8.98 8.30 -4.51
C PHE A 485 -9.00 9.45 -5.54
N ARG A 486 -9.17 10.69 -5.07
CA ARG A 486 -9.34 11.89 -5.92
C ARG A 486 -8.26 11.98 -7.01
N GLY A 487 -8.68 11.97 -8.29
CA GLY A 487 -7.81 12.03 -9.46
C GLY A 487 -7.05 10.74 -9.80
N ARG A 488 -7.38 9.59 -9.18
CA ARG A 488 -6.69 8.31 -9.40
C ARG A 488 -6.79 7.77 -10.83
N ASN A 489 -7.92 7.93 -11.49
CA ASN A 489 -8.25 7.16 -12.69
C ASN A 489 -7.94 7.89 -14.00
N ASP A 490 -8.17 9.20 -14.05
CA ASP A 490 -8.04 10.07 -15.23
C ASP A 490 -7.24 11.36 -14.96
N GLY A 491 -6.62 11.48 -13.78
CA GLY A 491 -5.91 12.67 -13.34
C GLY A 491 -6.80 13.85 -12.91
N ASN A 492 -8.12 13.78 -13.11
CA ASN A 492 -9.01 14.90 -12.79
C ASN A 492 -9.38 14.91 -11.30
N ALA A 493 -8.92 15.92 -10.57
CA ALA A 493 -9.20 16.09 -9.15
C ALA A 493 -10.67 16.43 -8.82
N GLN A 494 -11.54 16.63 -9.81
CA GLN A 494 -12.99 16.81 -9.64
C GLN A 494 -13.82 15.56 -9.97
N THR A 495 -13.23 14.52 -10.57
CA THR A 495 -13.96 13.29 -10.88
C THR A 495 -14.31 12.51 -9.62
N LEU A 496 -15.58 12.16 -9.50
CA LEU A 496 -16.20 11.38 -8.44
C LEU A 496 -16.21 9.92 -8.90
N ASN A 497 -15.51 9.00 -8.22
CA ASN A 497 -15.50 7.58 -8.60
C ASN A 497 -16.20 6.72 -7.53
N PHE A 498 -17.23 6.00 -7.94
CA PHE A 498 -17.86 4.98 -7.10
C PHE A 498 -17.38 3.57 -7.50
N LEU A 499 -17.09 2.75 -6.50
CA LEU A 499 -16.69 1.35 -6.66
C LEU A 499 -17.90 0.44 -6.48
N ALA A 500 -18.15 -0.49 -7.39
CA ALA A 500 -19.27 -1.43 -7.34
C ALA A 500 -18.89 -2.82 -7.87
N ALA A 501 -19.83 -3.77 -7.81
CA ALA A 501 -19.73 -5.04 -8.53
C ALA A 501 -19.85 -4.82 -10.06
N PRO A 502 -19.07 -5.53 -10.90
CA PRO A 502 -18.99 -5.26 -12.35
C PRO A 502 -20.34 -5.39 -13.08
N GLU A 503 -21.25 -6.25 -12.60
CA GLU A 503 -22.63 -6.35 -13.08
C GLU A 503 -23.43 -5.07 -12.82
N ILE A 504 -23.27 -4.43 -11.66
CA ILE A 504 -23.92 -3.16 -11.33
C ILE A 504 -23.34 -2.02 -12.18
N VAL A 505 -22.02 -2.00 -12.36
CA VAL A 505 -21.34 -1.06 -13.28
C VAL A 505 -21.89 -1.19 -14.70
N THR A 506 -22.14 -2.42 -15.16
CA THR A 506 -22.69 -2.71 -16.49
C THR A 506 -24.14 -2.24 -16.61
N ALA A 507 -25.00 -2.53 -15.62
CA ALA A 507 -26.40 -2.09 -15.64
C ALA A 507 -26.53 -0.56 -15.62
N TYR A 508 -25.68 0.13 -14.83
CA TYR A 508 -25.59 1.59 -14.81
C TYR A 508 -25.09 2.17 -16.14
N ALA A 509 -24.26 1.45 -16.90
CA ALA A 509 -23.84 1.89 -18.24
C ALA A 509 -25.00 1.91 -19.25
N PHE A 510 -25.99 1.01 -19.10
CA PHE A 510 -27.24 1.03 -19.88
C PHE A 510 -28.27 2.07 -19.40
N ALA A 511 -28.19 2.51 -18.15
CA ALA A 511 -29.07 3.57 -17.62
C ALA A 511 -28.52 4.98 -17.87
N GLY A 512 -27.19 5.15 -17.84
CA GLY A 512 -26.50 6.44 -17.97
C GLY A 512 -26.62 7.36 -16.74
N ARG A 513 -27.35 6.96 -15.70
CA ARG A 513 -27.77 7.79 -14.56
C ARG A 513 -27.71 7.04 -13.24
N LEU A 514 -27.43 7.76 -12.15
CA LEU A 514 -27.12 7.19 -10.84
C LEU A 514 -28.34 6.82 -9.98
N ASP A 515 -29.50 7.36 -10.31
CA ASP A 515 -30.78 7.21 -9.62
C ASP A 515 -31.63 6.03 -10.14
N PHE A 516 -31.00 5.16 -10.94
CA PHE A 516 -31.51 3.89 -11.42
C PHE A 516 -31.08 2.73 -10.52
N ASN A 517 -32.05 1.96 -10.01
CA ASN A 517 -31.81 0.71 -9.31
C ASN A 517 -32.12 -0.49 -10.24
N PRO A 518 -31.11 -1.22 -10.75
CA PRO A 518 -31.31 -2.38 -11.63
C PRO A 518 -32.15 -3.51 -11.01
N MET A 519 -32.31 -3.56 -9.69
CA MET A 519 -33.12 -4.56 -9.00
C MET A 519 -34.63 -4.28 -9.03
N THR A 520 -35.05 -3.02 -9.24
CA THR A 520 -36.44 -2.57 -9.03
C THR A 520 -37.05 -1.74 -10.16
N ASP A 521 -36.21 -1.09 -10.97
CA ASP A 521 -36.66 -0.10 -11.95
C ASP A 521 -36.88 -0.70 -13.34
N ALA A 522 -37.50 0.08 -14.23
CA ALA A 522 -37.54 -0.18 -15.67
C ALA A 522 -36.77 0.90 -16.43
N LEU A 523 -36.25 0.52 -17.59
CA LEU A 523 -35.75 1.42 -18.63
C LEU A 523 -36.69 1.32 -19.84
N THR A 524 -36.80 2.40 -20.60
CA THR A 524 -37.54 2.40 -21.88
C THR A 524 -36.63 1.88 -22.98
N ALA A 525 -37.03 0.82 -23.67
CA ALA A 525 -36.34 0.31 -24.85
C ALA A 525 -36.63 1.19 -26.10
N PRO A 526 -35.82 1.11 -27.18
CA PRO A 526 -36.02 1.93 -28.39
C PRO A 526 -37.34 1.69 -29.14
N ASP A 527 -38.05 0.59 -28.85
CA ASP A 527 -39.39 0.29 -29.35
C ASP A 527 -40.52 0.91 -28.48
N GLY A 528 -40.17 1.59 -27.39
CA GLY A 528 -41.09 2.16 -26.42
C GLY A 528 -41.56 1.20 -25.32
N SER A 529 -41.10 -0.06 -25.32
CA SER A 529 -41.49 -1.05 -24.29
C SER A 529 -40.72 -0.84 -22.97
N GLU A 530 -41.32 -1.26 -21.85
CA GLU A 530 -40.56 -1.43 -20.59
C GLU A 530 -39.61 -2.63 -20.69
N PHE A 531 -38.35 -2.38 -20.31
CA PHE A 531 -37.35 -3.40 -20.03
C PHE A 531 -36.91 -3.33 -18.57
N ARG A 532 -36.71 -4.49 -17.94
CA ARG A 532 -36.21 -4.66 -16.58
C ARG A 532 -35.13 -5.73 -16.62
N PHE A 533 -33.99 -5.49 -16.00
CA PHE A 533 -32.96 -6.52 -15.88
C PHE A 533 -33.44 -7.65 -14.97
N ALA A 534 -33.13 -8.88 -15.36
CA ALA A 534 -33.10 -10.02 -14.45
C ALA A 534 -31.72 -10.09 -13.75
N PRO A 535 -31.63 -10.66 -12.54
CA PRO A 535 -30.33 -10.91 -11.92
C PRO A 535 -29.45 -11.76 -12.85
N PRO A 536 -28.16 -11.42 -13.04
CA PRO A 536 -27.33 -12.06 -14.05
C PRO A 536 -27.05 -13.53 -13.73
N ALA A 537 -27.00 -14.35 -14.78
CA ALA A 537 -26.64 -15.76 -14.68
C ALA A 537 -25.27 -15.97 -14.02
N ASP A 538 -25.17 -16.98 -13.16
CA ASP A 538 -23.93 -17.34 -12.46
C ASP A 538 -23.17 -18.44 -13.23
N LYS A 539 -21.93 -18.14 -13.63
CA LYS A 539 -21.03 -19.04 -14.37
C LYS A 539 -19.60 -18.94 -13.80
N GLU A 540 -19.29 -19.80 -12.83
CA GLU A 540 -17.98 -19.80 -12.15
C GLU A 540 -16.79 -20.02 -13.09
N LEU A 541 -16.93 -20.93 -14.07
CA LEU A 541 -15.87 -21.41 -14.95
C LEU A 541 -16.37 -21.58 -16.39
N PRO A 542 -15.47 -21.50 -17.40
CA PRO A 542 -15.80 -21.85 -18.78
C PRO A 542 -16.10 -23.35 -18.92
N GLU A 543 -17.24 -23.69 -19.52
CA GLU A 543 -17.73 -25.07 -19.70
C GLU A 543 -16.74 -25.94 -20.51
N HIS A 544 -15.99 -25.32 -21.42
CA HIS A 544 -14.97 -25.96 -22.26
C HIS A 544 -13.54 -25.76 -21.76
N GLY A 545 -13.35 -25.38 -20.48
CA GLY A 545 -12.06 -24.99 -19.93
C GLY A 545 -11.54 -23.65 -20.47
N TYR A 546 -10.42 -23.16 -19.95
CA TYR A 546 -9.81 -21.91 -20.44
C TYR A 546 -9.14 -22.10 -21.81
N ALA A 547 -9.23 -21.09 -22.67
CA ALA A 547 -8.42 -20.99 -23.88
C ALA A 547 -7.01 -20.48 -23.52
N MET A 548 -5.98 -20.96 -24.23
CA MET A 548 -4.59 -20.54 -23.98
C MET A 548 -4.29 -19.10 -24.45
N GLY A 549 -5.05 -18.60 -25.43
CA GLY A 549 -4.73 -17.35 -26.14
C GLY A 549 -3.40 -17.45 -26.91
N ASP A 550 -2.75 -16.31 -27.15
CA ASP A 550 -1.39 -16.31 -27.68
C ASP A 550 -0.39 -16.82 -26.63
N ALA A 551 0.12 -18.03 -26.86
CA ALA A 551 1.14 -18.67 -26.03
C ALA A 551 2.49 -17.92 -26.01
N SER A 552 2.74 -16.97 -26.93
CA SER A 552 3.98 -16.16 -26.96
C SER A 552 4.15 -15.25 -25.73
N TYR A 553 3.06 -15.00 -25.00
CA TYR A 553 3.05 -14.30 -23.71
C TYR A 553 3.47 -15.16 -22.52
N MET A 554 3.41 -16.49 -22.63
CA MET A 554 3.66 -17.41 -21.52
C MET A 554 5.15 -17.77 -21.43
N PRO A 555 5.87 -17.38 -20.36
CA PRO A 555 7.28 -17.75 -20.20
C PRO A 555 7.44 -19.24 -19.87
N GLU A 556 8.59 -19.80 -20.25
CA GLU A 556 9.03 -21.11 -19.76
C GLU A 556 9.15 -21.09 -18.22
N PRO A 557 8.56 -22.07 -17.49
CA PRO A 557 8.67 -22.10 -16.03
C PRO A 557 10.13 -22.29 -15.56
N MET A 558 10.60 -21.44 -14.65
CA MET A 558 12.01 -21.40 -14.21
C MET A 558 13.03 -21.40 -15.37
N PRO A 559 13.10 -20.31 -16.17
CA PRO A 559 13.99 -20.25 -17.33
C PRO A 559 15.45 -20.28 -16.88
N VAL A 560 16.31 -20.94 -17.66
CA VAL A 560 17.73 -21.08 -17.34
C VAL A 560 18.43 -19.70 -17.43
N PRO A 561 19.18 -19.26 -16.40
CA PRO A 561 19.88 -17.97 -16.42
C PRO A 561 20.97 -17.95 -17.50
N GLN A 562 21.04 -16.84 -18.24
CA GLN A 562 21.99 -16.66 -19.34
C GLN A 562 23.05 -15.62 -18.95
N PRO A 563 24.16 -16.02 -18.28
CA PRO A 563 25.09 -15.07 -17.65
C PRO A 563 25.76 -14.11 -18.64
N ASP A 564 25.91 -14.51 -19.91
CA ASP A 564 26.51 -13.69 -20.97
C ASP A 564 25.57 -12.60 -21.53
N VAL A 565 24.27 -12.64 -21.22
CA VAL A 565 23.32 -11.60 -21.65
C VAL A 565 23.72 -10.27 -21.02
N ARG A 566 23.94 -9.26 -21.87
CA ARG A 566 24.09 -7.87 -21.44
C ARG A 566 22.69 -7.31 -21.12
N VAL A 567 22.50 -6.82 -19.90
CA VAL A 567 21.29 -6.06 -19.55
C VAL A 567 21.29 -4.74 -20.34
N ASP A 568 20.18 -4.43 -20.98
CA ASP A 568 20.06 -3.24 -21.82
C ASP A 568 19.72 -2.01 -20.95
N ILE A 569 20.62 -1.03 -20.97
CA ILE A 569 20.51 0.29 -20.33
C ILE A 569 21.33 1.24 -21.20
N ASP A 570 20.69 2.24 -21.81
CA ASP A 570 21.43 3.32 -22.49
C ASP A 570 22.13 4.20 -21.43
N PRO A 571 23.46 4.42 -21.50
CA PRO A 571 24.16 5.38 -20.63
C PRO A 571 23.66 6.83 -20.73
N LYS A 572 22.78 7.15 -21.67
CA LYS A 572 22.09 8.45 -21.84
C LYS A 572 20.61 8.41 -21.46
N SER A 573 20.11 7.32 -20.89
CA SER A 573 18.71 7.17 -20.48
C SER A 573 18.29 8.27 -19.51
N GLU A 574 17.07 8.80 -19.65
CA GLU A 574 16.43 9.59 -18.59
C GLU A 574 15.57 8.74 -17.63
N ARG A 575 15.37 7.44 -17.91
CA ARG A 575 14.41 6.55 -17.24
C ARG A 575 15.06 5.50 -16.35
N LEU A 576 16.23 5.00 -16.75
CA LEU A 576 16.98 3.92 -16.12
C LEU A 576 18.41 4.37 -15.83
N GLU A 577 19.04 3.80 -14.80
CA GLU A 577 20.45 4.06 -14.47
C GLU A 577 21.10 2.80 -13.89
N ALA A 578 22.25 2.42 -14.45
CA ALA A 578 23.03 1.29 -13.95
C ALA A 578 23.65 1.62 -12.58
N LEU A 579 23.04 1.10 -11.51
CA LEU A 579 23.50 1.35 -10.15
C LEU A 579 24.93 0.86 -9.93
N GLN A 580 25.75 1.72 -9.31
CA GLN A 580 27.02 1.32 -8.75
C GLN A 580 26.82 0.86 -7.29
N PRO A 581 27.45 -0.24 -6.84
CA PRO A 581 27.48 -0.60 -5.43
C PRO A 581 28.07 0.55 -4.61
N PHE A 582 27.42 0.95 -3.51
CA PHE A 582 27.94 2.00 -2.64
C PHE A 582 29.28 1.60 -2.02
N GLU A 583 30.21 2.54 -1.88
CA GLU A 583 31.44 2.28 -1.14
C GLU A 583 31.16 2.09 0.37
N SER A 584 32.10 1.52 1.11
CA SER A 584 32.05 1.47 2.57
C SER A 584 32.94 2.56 3.17
N TYR A 585 32.50 3.18 4.26
CA TYR A 585 33.34 4.11 5.04
C TYR A 585 34.47 3.40 5.80
N PHE A 586 34.48 2.06 5.85
CA PHE A 586 35.30 1.25 6.76
C PHE A 586 36.37 0.38 6.05
N VAL A 587 36.61 0.60 4.75
CA VAL A 587 37.54 -0.23 3.95
C VAL A 587 39.00 -0.10 4.41
N HIS A 588 39.37 1.02 5.02
CA HIS A 588 40.75 1.34 5.42
C HIS A 588 41.12 0.95 6.86
N GLY A 589 40.37 0.05 7.49
CA GLY A 589 40.68 -0.51 8.82
C GLY A 589 40.32 0.37 10.01
N SER A 590 39.91 1.63 9.80
CA SER A 590 39.12 2.37 10.78
C SER A 590 37.70 1.79 10.83
N TYR A 591 37.19 1.57 12.04
CA TYR A 591 35.77 1.32 12.31
C TYR A 591 35.05 2.57 12.86
N GLU A 592 35.75 3.69 12.99
CA GLU A 592 35.16 5.00 13.31
C GLU A 592 34.85 5.76 12.01
N LEU A 593 33.76 6.50 11.97
CA LEU A 593 33.41 7.33 10.80
C LEU A 593 34.34 8.56 10.69
N PRO A 594 34.63 9.04 9.47
CA PRO A 594 35.25 10.36 9.28
C PRO A 594 34.36 11.49 9.84
N PRO A 595 34.93 12.64 10.24
CA PRO A 595 34.16 13.80 10.69
C PRO A 595 33.11 14.25 9.66
N MET A 596 31.87 14.39 10.12
CA MET A 596 30.70 14.72 9.30
C MET A 596 30.30 16.18 9.47
N ARG A 597 29.75 16.79 8.41
CA ARG A 597 29.00 18.05 8.52
C ARG A 597 27.55 17.74 8.91
N CYS A 598 26.95 18.50 9.81
CA CYS A 598 25.48 18.49 9.95
C CYS A 598 24.86 19.18 8.72
N LEU A 599 24.14 18.44 7.87
CA LEU A 599 23.52 19.02 6.66
C LEU A 599 22.37 19.96 7.04
N MET A 600 21.48 19.46 7.90
CA MET A 600 20.38 20.22 8.46
C MET A 600 19.81 19.53 9.70
N ARG A 601 19.10 20.31 10.52
CA ARG A 601 18.13 19.79 11.48
C ARG A 601 16.70 19.88 10.92
N ILE A 602 15.96 18.77 10.92
CA ILE A 602 14.58 18.69 10.41
C ILE A 602 13.58 18.91 11.53
N ARG A 603 12.73 19.95 11.37
CA ARG A 603 11.64 20.29 12.31
C ARG A 603 10.41 19.40 12.09
N GLY A 604 10.03 18.64 13.12
CA GLY A 604 8.76 17.91 13.14
C GLY A 604 8.67 16.76 12.14
N LYS A 605 7.42 16.44 11.77
CA LYS A 605 7.08 15.24 11.00
C LYS A 605 7.70 15.25 9.60
N CYS A 606 8.59 14.28 9.34
CA CYS A 606 9.17 14.02 8.03
C CYS A 606 8.78 12.60 7.57
N THR A 607 7.85 12.48 6.62
CA THR A 607 7.43 11.19 6.04
C THR A 607 8.28 10.82 4.83
N THR A 608 8.18 9.58 4.34
CA THR A 608 8.82 9.16 3.08
C THR A 608 8.42 9.99 1.86
N ASP A 609 7.26 10.66 1.85
CA ASP A 609 6.89 11.65 0.82
C ASP A 609 7.62 13.00 0.97
N HIS A 610 8.05 13.36 2.18
CA HIS A 610 8.88 14.54 2.40
C HIS A 610 10.36 14.25 2.06
N ILE A 611 10.81 12.99 2.22
CA ILE A 611 12.15 12.52 1.86
C ILE A 611 12.29 12.25 0.36
N SER A 612 11.34 11.52 -0.24
CA SER A 612 11.35 11.08 -1.64
C SER A 612 9.95 11.17 -2.24
N ALA A 613 9.58 12.34 -2.75
CA ALA A 613 8.24 12.62 -3.27
C ALA A 613 7.81 11.70 -4.44
N ALA A 614 6.49 11.47 -4.58
CA ALA A 614 5.89 10.72 -5.68
C ALA A 614 5.39 11.67 -6.79
N GLY A 615 4.27 11.34 -7.44
CA GLY A 615 3.70 12.15 -8.53
C GLY A 615 4.63 12.21 -9.75
N PRO A 616 5.05 13.40 -10.23
CA PRO A 616 5.88 13.53 -11.44
C PRO A 616 7.24 12.82 -11.34
N TRP A 617 7.73 12.56 -10.12
CA TRP A 617 8.99 11.86 -9.87
C TRP A 617 8.92 10.36 -10.16
N LEU A 618 7.72 9.76 -10.27
CA LEU A 618 7.56 8.32 -10.51
C LEU A 618 8.14 7.87 -11.86
N LYS A 619 8.27 8.77 -12.85
CA LYS A 619 8.90 8.46 -14.16
C LYS A 619 10.39 8.12 -14.05
N TYR A 620 11.04 8.57 -12.97
CA TYR A 620 12.46 8.36 -12.68
C TYR A 620 12.70 7.21 -11.68
N LYS A 621 11.72 6.34 -11.43
CA LYS A 621 11.85 5.23 -10.47
C LYS A 621 13.06 4.31 -10.72
N GLY A 622 13.45 4.13 -11.98
CA GLY A 622 14.63 3.36 -12.40
C GLY A 622 15.93 4.18 -12.50
N HIS A 623 15.90 5.50 -12.32
CA HIS A 623 17.06 6.38 -12.45
C HIS A 623 17.31 7.12 -11.12
N LEU A 624 18.18 6.55 -10.29
CA LEU A 624 18.42 6.96 -8.91
C LEU A 624 18.91 8.42 -8.80
N SER A 625 19.86 8.84 -9.64
CA SER A 625 20.38 10.21 -9.67
C SER A 625 19.32 11.23 -10.13
N HIS A 626 18.44 10.89 -11.08
CA HIS A 626 17.33 11.76 -11.47
C HIS A 626 16.28 11.90 -10.38
N ILE A 627 15.82 10.80 -9.76
CA ILE A 627 14.85 10.89 -8.66
C ILE A 627 15.46 11.53 -7.40
N ALA A 628 16.76 11.39 -7.15
CA ALA A 628 17.45 12.01 -6.02
C ALA A 628 17.44 13.55 -6.05
N ASN A 629 17.10 14.20 -7.16
CA ASN A 629 16.86 15.65 -7.15
C ASN A 629 15.63 16.06 -6.31
N ASN A 630 14.84 15.12 -5.78
CA ASN A 630 13.77 15.37 -4.82
C ASN A 630 14.13 15.07 -3.34
N THR A 631 15.39 14.72 -3.06
CA THR A 631 15.86 14.36 -1.70
C THR A 631 15.50 15.44 -0.69
N LEU A 632 14.72 15.04 0.32
CA LEU A 632 14.23 15.89 1.42
C LEU A 632 13.43 17.13 0.97
N MET A 633 12.92 17.16 -0.28
CA MET A 633 12.20 18.31 -0.85
C MET A 633 10.94 18.73 -0.07
N GLY A 634 10.35 17.86 0.76
CA GLY A 634 9.26 18.25 1.67
C GLY A 634 9.70 18.65 3.08
N ALA A 635 10.95 18.37 3.47
CA ALA A 635 11.42 18.58 4.84
C ALA A 635 11.50 20.07 5.21
N VAL A 636 11.16 20.38 6.47
CA VAL A 636 11.26 21.72 7.05
C VAL A 636 12.60 21.85 7.78
N ASN A 637 13.40 22.85 7.42
CA ASN A 637 14.61 23.22 8.14
C ASN A 637 14.27 23.90 9.47
N ASP A 638 14.87 23.45 10.57
CA ASP A 638 14.56 23.95 11.92
C ASP A 638 15.20 25.29 12.26
N GLU A 639 16.26 25.72 11.58
CA GLU A 639 16.82 27.07 11.75
C GLU A 639 16.11 28.09 10.89
N THR A 640 15.91 27.79 9.59
CA THR A 640 15.34 28.77 8.65
C THR A 640 13.81 28.75 8.62
N GLY A 641 13.18 27.69 9.12
CA GLY A 641 11.73 27.48 9.09
C GLY A 641 11.15 27.24 7.69
N ARG A 642 12.01 27.10 6.67
CA ARG A 642 11.62 26.94 5.26
C ARG A 642 11.57 25.46 4.86
N VAL A 643 10.78 25.16 3.84
CA VAL A 643 10.72 23.83 3.18
C VAL A 643 11.72 23.81 2.03
N ASN A 644 12.42 22.68 1.86
CA ASN A 644 13.46 22.49 0.83
C ASN A 644 14.57 23.56 0.88
N ASP A 645 15.11 23.82 2.07
CA ASP A 645 16.12 24.84 2.31
C ASP A 645 17.27 24.28 3.14
N ALA A 646 18.48 24.35 2.59
CA ALA A 646 19.74 24.08 3.28
C ALA A 646 20.71 25.24 3.05
N ARG A 647 21.77 25.33 3.86
CA ARG A 647 22.79 26.37 3.80
C ARG A 647 24.17 25.75 3.65
N ASP A 648 24.99 26.35 2.78
CA ASP A 648 26.42 26.05 2.67
C ASP A 648 27.17 26.85 3.74
N TYR A 649 27.94 26.16 4.58
CA TYR A 649 28.72 26.75 5.67
C TYR A 649 30.23 26.72 5.38
N GLU A 650 30.64 26.48 4.13
CA GLU A 650 32.04 26.55 3.67
C GLU A 650 32.22 27.53 2.50
N ALA A 651 31.12 28.11 2.01
CA ALA A 651 31.15 29.15 1.00
C ALA A 651 31.51 30.50 1.64
N VAL A 652 32.42 31.25 0.99
CA VAL A 652 32.90 32.58 1.40
C VAL A 652 31.77 33.58 1.70
N GLU A 653 30.65 33.45 0.98
CA GLU A 653 29.35 33.96 1.40
C GLU A 653 28.39 32.77 1.59
N PRO A 654 27.71 32.62 2.73
CA PRO A 654 26.86 31.45 2.98
C PRO A 654 25.67 31.36 2.01
N ARG A 655 25.66 30.33 1.16
CA ARG A 655 24.64 30.17 0.11
C ARG A 655 23.49 29.28 0.58
N HIS A 656 22.26 29.75 0.41
CA HIS A 656 21.08 28.89 0.54
C HIS A 656 20.76 28.18 -0.79
N ASP A 657 20.28 26.95 -0.71
CA ASP A 657 19.84 26.15 -1.85
C ASP A 657 18.83 25.08 -1.43
N THR A 658 18.32 24.33 -2.40
CA THR A 658 17.56 23.10 -2.16
C THR A 658 18.40 22.05 -1.42
N ILE A 659 17.74 21.19 -0.63
CA ILE A 659 18.45 20.21 0.22
C ILE A 659 19.19 19.19 -0.66
N ALA A 660 18.60 18.78 -1.78
CA ALA A 660 19.24 17.91 -2.77
C ALA A 660 20.51 18.55 -3.39
N ALA A 661 20.45 19.82 -3.81
CA ALA A 661 21.63 20.51 -4.36
C ALA A 661 22.74 20.71 -3.32
N MET A 662 22.38 20.93 -2.04
CA MET A 662 23.37 21.02 -0.97
C MET A 662 24.05 19.67 -0.70
N ALA A 663 23.28 18.59 -0.64
CA ALA A 663 23.82 17.24 -0.48
C ALA A 663 24.71 16.83 -1.69
N GLN A 664 24.37 17.27 -2.91
CA GLN A 664 25.23 17.13 -4.08
C GLN A 664 26.56 17.89 -3.95
N ARG A 665 26.57 19.12 -3.38
CA ARG A 665 27.81 19.86 -3.10
C ARG A 665 28.69 19.14 -2.09
N TYR A 666 28.12 18.64 -1.00
CA TYR A 666 28.87 17.87 0.01
C TYR A 666 29.47 16.60 -0.62
N LYS A 667 28.70 15.85 -1.42
CA LYS A 667 29.23 14.72 -2.19
C LYS A 667 30.39 15.13 -3.11
N ALA A 668 30.27 16.25 -3.83
CA ALA A 668 31.31 16.74 -4.74
C ALA A 668 32.60 17.20 -4.03
N ARG A 669 32.53 17.55 -2.75
CA ARG A 669 33.69 17.80 -1.88
C ARG A 669 34.28 16.53 -1.25
N GLY A 670 33.64 15.37 -1.44
CA GLY A 670 33.96 14.14 -0.69
C GLY A 670 33.57 14.23 0.79
N GLN A 671 32.70 15.17 1.17
CA GLN A 671 32.33 15.49 2.54
C GLN A 671 31.16 14.60 3.03
N PRO A 672 31.37 13.72 4.02
CA PRO A 672 30.31 12.94 4.64
C PRO A 672 29.44 13.84 5.53
N TRP A 673 28.18 13.47 5.72
CA TRP A 673 27.26 14.26 6.54
C TRP A 673 26.29 13.46 7.38
N VAL A 674 25.82 14.10 8.46
CA VAL A 674 24.78 13.63 9.36
C VAL A 674 23.49 14.41 9.13
N LEU A 675 22.36 13.71 9.26
CA LEU A 675 21.03 14.30 9.30
C LEU A 675 20.50 14.27 10.74
N VAL A 676 20.06 15.41 11.26
CA VAL A 676 19.40 15.48 12.58
C VAL A 676 17.88 15.59 12.39
N ALA A 677 17.11 14.70 13.04
CA ALA A 677 15.67 14.60 12.84
C ALA A 677 14.86 14.54 14.14
N ASP A 678 13.61 15.03 14.06
CA ASP A 678 12.62 14.99 15.13
C ASP A 678 12.01 13.57 15.29
N HIS A 679 10.85 13.45 15.96
CA HIS A 679 10.15 12.17 16.12
C HIS A 679 9.64 11.54 14.81
N ASN A 680 9.68 10.21 14.78
CA ASN A 680 9.11 9.32 13.75
C ASN A 680 9.61 9.60 12.32
N TYR A 681 10.91 9.87 12.17
CA TYR A 681 11.54 10.14 10.88
C TYR A 681 11.31 9.00 9.88
N GLY A 682 10.86 9.32 8.68
CA GLY A 682 10.61 8.34 7.62
C GLY A 682 9.30 7.57 7.74
N GLU A 683 8.30 8.08 8.49
CA GLU A 683 6.96 7.51 8.51
C GLU A 683 6.36 7.32 7.10
N GLY A 684 5.54 6.30 6.88
CA GLY A 684 4.70 6.17 5.68
C GLY A 684 5.07 5.00 4.77
N SER A 685 5.02 5.23 3.45
CA SER A 685 5.17 4.17 2.44
C SER A 685 6.58 3.56 2.38
N ALA A 686 6.68 2.27 2.05
CA ALA A 686 7.94 1.52 1.93
C ALA A 686 8.75 1.91 0.67
N ARG A 687 9.21 3.15 0.58
CA ARG A 687 10.10 3.64 -0.49
C ARG A 687 11.56 3.47 -0.10
N GLU A 688 12.21 2.51 -0.71
CA GLU A 688 13.67 2.32 -0.69
C GLU A 688 14.43 3.57 -1.15
N HIS A 689 13.88 4.33 -2.12
CA HIS A 689 14.43 5.59 -2.61
C HIS A 689 14.74 6.58 -1.48
N ALA A 690 13.90 6.64 -0.44
CA ALA A 690 14.12 7.52 0.71
C ALA A 690 15.41 7.21 1.49
N ALA A 691 15.97 6.01 1.39
CA ALA A 691 17.29 5.66 1.93
C ALA A 691 18.39 5.71 0.86
N LEU A 692 18.12 5.19 -0.35
CA LEU A 692 19.07 5.19 -1.48
C LEU A 692 19.57 6.61 -1.82
N GLN A 693 18.67 7.59 -1.80
CA GLN A 693 18.98 9.00 -2.10
C GLN A 693 19.94 9.64 -1.08
N LEU A 694 19.67 9.43 0.22
CA LEU A 694 20.53 9.92 1.29
C LEU A 694 21.92 9.29 1.19
N ARG A 695 21.97 7.97 0.97
CA ARG A 695 23.24 7.24 0.79
C ARG A 695 24.00 7.69 -0.45
N LEU A 696 23.31 7.90 -1.58
CA LEU A 696 23.87 8.39 -2.85
C LEU A 696 24.63 9.69 -2.68
N PHE A 697 24.11 10.62 -1.86
CA PHE A 697 24.74 11.92 -1.60
C PHE A 697 25.69 11.95 -0.39
N GLY A 698 26.03 10.80 0.21
CA GLY A 698 27.05 10.75 1.26
C GLY A 698 26.53 10.92 2.70
N CYS A 699 25.24 10.73 2.95
CA CYS A 699 24.74 10.59 4.31
C CYS A 699 25.39 9.36 4.96
N ALA A 700 26.03 9.55 6.12
CA ALA A 700 26.68 8.49 6.89
C ALA A 700 25.89 8.15 8.16
N VAL A 701 25.25 9.14 8.80
CA VAL A 701 24.43 8.98 10.01
C VAL A 701 23.07 9.66 9.85
N VAL A 702 21.99 8.98 10.27
CA VAL A 702 20.73 9.63 10.65
C VAL A 702 20.60 9.55 12.16
N LEU A 703 20.58 10.71 12.82
CA LEU A 703 20.45 10.87 14.27
C LEU A 703 19.10 11.51 14.58
N ALA A 704 18.21 10.77 15.26
CA ALA A 704 16.82 11.19 15.44
C ALA A 704 16.33 11.07 16.89
N ARG A 705 15.19 11.70 17.22
CA ARG A 705 14.45 11.34 18.44
C ARG A 705 13.82 9.95 18.31
N SER A 706 13.25 9.64 17.14
CA SER A 706 12.83 8.29 16.76
C SER A 706 12.72 8.14 15.25
N ILE A 707 12.95 6.94 14.73
CA ILE A 707 12.87 6.60 13.29
C ILE A 707 11.73 5.60 13.09
N ALA A 708 10.96 5.75 12.02
CA ALA A 708 9.95 4.78 11.63
C ALA A 708 10.62 3.51 11.08
N ARG A 709 10.30 2.34 11.65
CA ARG A 709 11.01 1.06 11.38
C ARG A 709 11.38 0.80 9.92
N ILE A 710 10.46 0.96 8.97
CA ILE A 710 10.73 0.63 7.56
C ILE A 710 11.82 1.56 6.97
N ALA A 711 11.80 2.84 7.33
CA ALA A 711 12.88 3.75 6.97
C ALA A 711 14.19 3.37 7.70
N GLU A 712 14.11 2.98 8.97
CA GLU A 712 15.29 2.52 9.74
C GLU A 712 15.95 1.28 9.12
N THR A 713 15.17 0.25 8.77
CA THR A 713 15.62 -0.95 8.06
C THR A 713 16.22 -0.59 6.70
N ASN A 714 15.56 0.29 5.92
CA ASN A 714 16.07 0.72 4.61
C ASN A 714 17.39 1.49 4.74
N LEU A 715 17.52 2.42 5.69
CA LEU A 715 18.76 3.13 5.98
C LEU A 715 19.92 2.17 6.27
N ARG A 716 19.68 1.19 7.15
CA ARG A 716 20.65 0.14 7.52
C ARG A 716 21.01 -0.77 6.34
N LYS A 717 20.03 -1.16 5.50
CA LYS A 717 20.26 -1.92 4.26
C LYS A 717 21.17 -1.15 3.30
N GLN A 718 21.08 0.18 3.24
CA GLN A 718 21.97 1.02 2.43
C GLN A 718 23.27 1.43 3.17
N GLY A 719 23.56 0.86 4.33
CA GLY A 719 24.81 1.12 5.08
C GLY A 719 24.85 2.44 5.84
N VAL A 720 23.73 3.15 5.98
CA VAL A 720 23.62 4.37 6.80
C VAL A 720 23.45 3.98 8.27
N VAL A 721 24.23 4.59 9.16
CA VAL A 721 24.16 4.34 10.60
C VAL A 721 22.95 5.09 11.19
N THR A 722 22.13 4.39 11.99
CA THR A 722 20.94 4.96 12.63
C THR A 722 21.16 5.07 14.13
N LEU A 723 21.17 6.30 14.65
CA LEU A 723 21.33 6.58 16.09
C LEU A 723 20.11 7.34 16.62
N LEU A 724 19.81 7.14 17.90
CA LEU A 724 18.73 7.80 18.62
C LEU A 724 19.28 8.61 19.79
N PHE A 725 18.78 9.82 20.01
CA PHE A 725 19.18 10.63 21.19
C PHE A 725 18.83 9.90 22.50
N GLU A 726 19.79 9.78 23.43
CA GLU A 726 19.50 9.20 24.75
C GLU A 726 18.70 10.16 25.64
N ASN A 727 18.94 11.46 25.51
CA ASN A 727 18.08 12.54 25.99
C ASN A 727 17.58 13.33 24.78
N GLU A 728 16.28 13.28 24.49
CA GLU A 728 15.74 13.93 23.30
C GLU A 728 15.97 15.44 23.23
N GLN A 729 16.20 16.12 24.35
CA GLN A 729 16.46 17.57 24.36
C GLN A 729 17.76 17.91 23.63
N ASP A 730 18.70 16.97 23.52
CA ASP A 730 19.98 17.17 22.84
C ASP A 730 19.82 17.35 21.31
N TYR A 731 18.64 17.02 20.73
CA TYR A 731 18.25 17.43 19.36
C TYR A 731 18.40 18.94 19.17
N GLU A 732 18.03 19.77 20.15
CA GLU A 732 18.07 21.24 20.00
C GLU A 732 19.51 21.79 20.06
N ARG A 733 20.50 20.98 20.49
CA ARG A 733 21.90 21.36 20.64
C ARG A 733 22.72 21.22 19.36
N ILE A 734 22.33 20.36 18.41
CA ILE A 734 23.05 20.18 17.13
C ILE A 734 22.43 21.11 16.08
N GLY A 735 23.22 22.04 15.55
CA GLY A 735 22.83 22.96 14.47
C GLY A 735 23.32 22.48 13.10
N SER A 736 22.72 23.02 12.05
CA SER A 736 23.18 22.88 10.67
C SER A 736 24.55 23.55 10.52
N GLY A 737 25.49 22.90 9.85
CA GLY A 737 26.88 23.36 9.75
C GLY A 737 27.79 23.01 10.94
N ASP A 738 27.28 22.49 12.06
CA ASP A 738 28.12 21.90 13.10
C ASP A 738 28.98 20.76 12.54
N MET A 739 30.19 20.57 13.06
CA MET A 739 30.98 19.37 12.82
C MET A 739 30.61 18.28 13.83
N VAL A 740 30.48 17.05 13.36
CA VAL A 740 29.93 15.93 14.12
C VAL A 740 30.80 14.69 13.92
N GLU A 741 31.31 14.12 15.01
CA GLU A 741 32.07 12.87 15.02
C GLU A 741 31.29 11.82 15.82
N THR A 742 31.36 10.55 15.43
CA THR A 742 30.98 9.45 16.32
C THR A 742 32.14 9.09 17.25
N VAL A 743 31.82 8.52 18.41
CA VAL A 743 32.78 8.10 19.43
C VAL A 743 32.33 6.74 19.97
N ASN A 744 33.26 5.79 20.06
CA ASN A 744 33.03 4.37 20.34
C ASN A 744 32.27 3.60 19.24
N LEU A 745 31.98 4.17 18.06
CA LEU A 745 31.42 3.40 16.95
C LEU A 745 32.42 2.34 16.47
N ALA A 746 33.72 2.63 16.57
CA ALA A 746 34.79 1.69 16.33
C ALA A 746 34.79 0.47 17.25
N ASP A 747 34.17 0.53 18.43
CA ASP A 747 34.05 -0.62 19.32
C ASP A 747 32.84 -1.48 18.91
N LEU A 748 31.71 -0.83 18.56
CA LEU A 748 30.50 -1.48 18.06
C LEU A 748 30.73 -2.20 16.71
N LEU A 749 31.46 -1.58 15.79
CA LEU A 749 31.70 -2.11 14.44
C LEU A 749 32.87 -3.12 14.35
N ARG A 750 33.54 -3.49 15.46
CA ARG A 750 34.52 -4.59 15.43
C ARG A 750 33.87 -5.94 15.11
N PRO A 751 34.54 -6.84 14.37
CA PRO A 751 34.15 -8.23 14.29
C PRO A 751 34.25 -8.91 15.67
N GLY A 752 33.31 -9.80 15.99
CA GLY A 752 33.35 -10.59 17.24
C GLY A 752 32.72 -9.92 18.47
N VAL A 753 32.06 -8.76 18.34
CA VAL A 753 31.25 -8.18 19.42
C VAL A 753 30.04 -9.07 19.69
N GLU A 754 29.94 -9.60 20.91
CA GLU A 754 28.79 -10.39 21.37
C GLU A 754 27.66 -9.49 21.89
N ASP A 755 27.93 -8.71 22.93
CA ASP A 755 26.95 -7.89 23.67
C ASP A 755 26.68 -6.54 22.97
N VAL A 756 26.20 -6.61 21.73
CA VAL A 756 26.02 -5.48 20.81
C VAL A 756 25.18 -4.34 21.40
N GLN A 757 24.24 -4.60 22.31
CA GLN A 757 23.38 -3.53 22.89
C GLN A 757 24.07 -2.74 24.02
N ASP A 758 25.14 -3.27 24.61
CA ASP A 758 25.80 -2.66 25.77
C ASP A 758 26.87 -1.62 25.36
N VAL A 759 27.22 -1.58 24.06
CA VAL A 759 28.22 -0.66 23.51
C VAL A 759 27.58 0.69 23.17
N GLN A 760 27.56 1.62 24.14
CA GLN A 760 27.08 2.98 23.90
C GLN A 760 28.00 3.74 22.92
N VAL A 761 27.44 4.11 21.77
CA VAL A 761 28.01 5.11 20.85
C VAL A 761 27.63 6.51 21.33
N ARG A 762 28.59 7.43 21.34
CA ARG A 762 28.37 8.86 21.60
C ARG A 762 28.60 9.67 20.33
N VAL A 763 28.10 10.89 20.33
CA VAL A 763 28.24 11.84 19.22
C VAL A 763 28.92 13.10 19.75
N ARG A 764 30.14 13.39 19.28
CA ARG A 764 30.84 14.62 19.59
C ARG A 764 30.42 15.70 18.61
N VAL A 765 29.98 16.83 19.16
CA VAL A 765 29.56 18.00 18.39
C VAL A 765 30.58 19.10 18.62
N THR A 766 31.10 19.66 17.53
CA THR A 766 32.07 20.75 17.52
C THR A 766 31.47 21.93 16.76
N LYS A 767 31.22 23.03 17.47
CA LYS A 767 30.71 24.27 16.90
C LYS A 767 31.88 25.18 16.55
N LEU A 768 31.84 25.73 15.35
CA LEU A 768 32.84 26.68 14.89
C LEU A 768 32.34 28.13 15.04
N ASP A 769 33.27 29.07 15.11
CA ASP A 769 32.99 30.50 14.85
C ASP A 769 33.16 30.84 13.36
N ASP A 770 32.89 32.10 12.99
CA ASP A 770 32.94 32.57 11.60
C ASP A 770 34.36 32.56 11.01
N ASP A 771 35.40 32.56 11.85
CA ASP A 771 36.81 32.39 11.47
C ASP A 771 37.24 30.91 11.39
N GLY A 772 36.34 29.97 11.72
CA GLY A 772 36.55 28.52 11.66
C GLY A 772 37.20 27.89 12.90
N ASN A 773 37.38 28.62 13.99
CA ASN A 773 37.96 28.10 15.24
C ASN A 773 36.90 27.38 16.08
N VAL A 774 37.33 26.50 16.99
CA VAL A 774 36.41 25.77 17.89
C VAL A 774 35.87 26.72 18.97
N ARG A 775 34.59 27.07 18.85
CA ARG A 775 33.85 27.90 19.82
C ARG A 775 33.31 27.08 21.00
N GLU A 776 32.89 25.85 20.73
CA GLU A 776 32.26 24.96 21.71
C GLU A 776 32.43 23.49 21.26
N GLN A 777 32.70 22.58 22.19
CA GLN A 777 32.73 21.14 21.91
C GLN A 777 32.14 20.35 23.08
N PHE A 778 31.29 19.37 22.78
CA PHE A 778 30.69 18.47 23.78
C PHE A 778 30.34 17.09 23.19
N GLU A 779 30.25 16.06 24.03
CA GLU A 779 29.73 14.74 23.64
C GLU A 779 28.26 14.58 24.08
N LEU A 780 27.48 13.88 23.26
CA LEU A 780 26.07 13.55 23.47
C LEU A 780 25.91 12.02 23.53
N PRO A 781 25.19 11.47 24.52
CA PRO A 781 24.87 10.04 24.58
C PRO A 781 23.80 9.66 23.55
N THR A 782 23.97 8.49 22.91
CA THR A 782 23.01 7.94 21.94
C THR A 782 22.72 6.47 22.18
N ARG A 783 21.58 6.01 21.68
CA ARG A 783 21.12 4.61 21.69
C ARG A 783 20.94 4.11 20.26
N HIS A 784 20.88 2.79 20.09
CA HIS A 784 20.57 2.16 18.81
C HIS A 784 19.82 0.84 18.99
N SER A 785 19.25 0.29 17.91
CA SER A 785 18.74 -1.08 17.84
C SER A 785 19.46 -1.89 16.75
N LEU A 786 20.77 -1.66 16.60
CA LEU A 786 21.61 -2.36 15.62
C LEU A 786 21.83 -3.82 16.07
N SER A 787 21.90 -4.73 15.09
CA SER A 787 22.11 -6.17 15.31
C SER A 787 23.44 -6.60 14.69
N LYS A 788 23.96 -7.79 15.04
CA LYS A 788 25.16 -8.36 14.40
C LYS A 788 25.06 -8.37 12.87
N THR A 789 23.85 -8.53 12.32
CA THR A 789 23.54 -8.44 10.87
C THR A 789 23.60 -7.00 10.36
N HIS A 790 22.94 -6.04 11.02
CA HIS A 790 23.01 -4.62 10.64
C HIS A 790 24.46 -4.11 10.61
N LEU A 791 25.30 -4.54 11.56
CA LEU A 791 26.73 -4.21 11.60
C LEU A 791 27.54 -4.88 10.48
N GLN A 792 27.12 -6.03 9.95
CA GLN A 792 27.74 -6.61 8.73
C GLN A 792 27.43 -5.74 7.50
N TRP A 793 26.17 -5.35 7.30
CA TRP A 793 25.75 -4.50 6.18
C TRP A 793 26.43 -3.12 6.21
N ILE A 794 26.49 -2.48 7.38
CA ILE A 794 27.15 -1.18 7.57
C ILE A 794 28.66 -1.29 7.30
N ARG A 795 29.37 -2.31 7.82
CA ARG A 795 30.79 -2.57 7.49
C ARG A 795 31.01 -2.79 5.99
N ALA A 796 30.10 -3.49 5.33
CA ALA A 796 30.19 -3.75 3.89
C ALA A 796 29.83 -2.54 3.02
N GLY A 797 29.23 -1.49 3.58
CA GLY A 797 28.75 -0.29 2.87
C GLY A 797 27.31 -0.42 2.35
N SER A 798 26.78 -1.64 2.25
CA SER A 798 25.37 -1.98 2.08
C SER A 798 25.13 -3.46 2.38
N ALA A 799 23.87 -3.87 2.54
CA ALA A 799 23.48 -5.28 2.57
C ALA A 799 23.82 -6.01 1.26
N LEU A 800 23.67 -5.32 0.13
CA LEU A 800 23.93 -5.87 -1.21
C LEU A 800 25.42 -6.15 -1.43
N ASN A 801 26.29 -5.34 -0.83
CA ASN A 801 27.74 -5.55 -0.83
C ASN A 801 28.15 -6.77 0.01
N ASP A 802 27.51 -6.96 1.17
CA ASP A 802 27.72 -8.14 2.04
C ASP A 802 27.30 -9.43 1.32
N ILE A 803 26.14 -9.40 0.64
CA ILE A 803 25.66 -10.48 -0.24
C ILE A 803 26.66 -10.73 -1.38
N ARG A 804 27.13 -9.69 -2.07
CA ARG A 804 28.14 -9.80 -3.15
C ARG A 804 29.47 -10.39 -2.67
N ALA A 805 29.94 -9.98 -1.49
CA ALA A 805 31.16 -10.51 -0.89
C ALA A 805 31.01 -11.98 -0.48
N LYS A 806 29.81 -12.40 -0.05
CA LYS A 806 29.47 -13.80 0.23
C LYS A 806 29.39 -14.63 -1.05
N ALA A 807 28.75 -14.12 -2.10
CA ALA A 807 28.62 -14.78 -3.40
C ALA A 807 29.96 -14.93 -4.16
N SER A 808 30.92 -14.04 -3.92
CA SER A 808 32.23 -14.03 -4.60
C SER A 808 33.28 -14.97 -3.98
N ARG A 809 32.96 -15.73 -2.93
CA ARG A 809 33.92 -16.61 -2.23
C ARG A 809 34.04 -17.99 -2.89
N PRO A 810 35.25 -18.51 -3.16
CA PRO A 810 35.42 -19.87 -3.65
C PRO A 810 35.01 -20.91 -2.60
N PRO A 811 34.49 -22.10 -2.99
CA PRO A 811 33.96 -23.10 -2.08
C PRO A 811 35.08 -23.90 -1.38
N GLY A 812 35.73 -23.31 -0.37
CA GLY A 812 36.93 -23.92 0.24
C GLY A 812 37.32 -23.45 1.65
N ALA A 813 36.39 -23.00 2.49
CA ALA A 813 36.66 -22.61 3.88
C ALA A 813 35.69 -23.27 4.89
N PRO A 814 36.13 -23.66 6.10
CA PRO A 814 35.31 -24.33 7.11
C PRO A 814 34.26 -23.40 7.76
N SER A 815 33.35 -24.03 8.50
CA SER A 815 31.95 -23.59 8.61
C SER A 815 31.55 -22.92 9.94
N VAL A 816 30.79 -21.81 9.84
CA VAL A 816 29.55 -21.69 10.63
C VAL A 816 28.53 -22.64 9.96
N PRO A 817 27.66 -23.37 10.71
CA PRO A 817 26.78 -24.37 10.11
C PRO A 817 26.00 -23.82 8.92
N ARG A 818 26.07 -24.53 7.78
CA ARG A 818 25.13 -24.31 6.69
C ARG A 818 23.75 -24.71 7.20
N SER A 819 22.86 -23.74 7.41
CA SER A 819 21.45 -24.02 7.16
C SER A 819 21.35 -24.50 5.71
N ASP A 820 20.58 -25.55 5.49
CA ASP A 820 20.63 -26.29 4.23
C ASP A 820 19.81 -25.56 3.15
N VAL A 821 20.34 -24.43 2.68
CA VAL A 821 19.89 -23.70 1.48
C VAL A 821 20.24 -24.54 0.26
N ARG A 822 19.58 -25.69 0.17
CA ARG A 822 19.53 -26.51 -1.03
C ARG A 822 18.80 -25.71 -2.09
N ALA A 823 19.33 -25.66 -3.32
CA ALA A 823 18.59 -25.13 -4.45
C ALA A 823 17.21 -25.81 -4.55
N PHE A 824 16.19 -25.09 -5.04
CA PHE A 824 14.77 -25.48 -5.01
C PHE A 824 14.48 -26.84 -5.71
N SER A 825 14.81 -27.92 -5.03
CA SER A 825 14.30 -29.27 -5.25
C SER A 825 12.90 -29.36 -4.65
N THR A 826 12.00 -28.53 -5.20
CA THR A 826 10.54 -28.59 -5.04
C THR A 826 9.97 -28.13 -3.66
N CYS A 827 9.16 -27.03 -3.61
CA CYS A 827 7.72 -27.10 -3.16
C CYS A 827 7.03 -26.24 -1.89
N ALA A 828 6.34 -26.65 -0.74
CA ALA A 828 5.29 -25.94 0.18
C ALA A 828 5.08 -25.85 1.78
N VAL A 829 4.16 -24.92 2.27
CA VAL A 829 2.87 -24.99 3.17
C VAL A 829 2.74 -24.78 4.75
N ARG A 830 2.26 -23.67 5.41
CA ARG A 830 0.88 -23.01 5.63
C ARG A 830 0.34 -22.86 7.15
N ARG A 831 -0.62 -21.91 7.49
CA ARG A 831 -1.16 -21.09 8.72
C ARG A 831 -2.18 -21.86 9.67
N ALA A 832 -2.37 -21.63 11.03
CA ALA A 832 -2.14 -20.40 11.84
C ALA A 832 -2.02 -20.16 13.41
N ALA A 833 -2.95 -19.42 14.11
CA ALA A 833 -2.79 -18.39 15.23
C ALA A 833 -3.70 -18.42 16.51
N PRO A 834 -4.64 -17.47 16.83
CA PRO A 834 -4.64 -16.06 17.37
C PRO A 834 -4.71 -15.94 18.93
N PRO A 835 -5.35 -14.99 19.72
CA PRO A 835 -5.93 -13.60 19.57
C PRO A 835 -5.18 -12.51 20.47
N GLN A 836 -5.57 -11.27 20.91
CA GLN A 836 -6.69 -10.26 20.84
C GLN A 836 -6.13 -8.83 21.21
N ALA A 837 -6.81 -7.66 21.30
CA ALA A 837 -8.18 -7.13 21.07
C ALA A 837 -8.17 -5.62 20.62
N VAL A 838 -9.33 -4.93 20.61
CA VAL A 838 -9.62 -3.49 20.30
C VAL A 838 -10.89 -3.02 21.06
N PRO A 839 -11.21 -1.72 21.34
CA PRO A 839 -11.44 -0.56 20.42
C PRO A 839 -10.75 0.76 20.92
N THR A 840 -11.09 2.06 20.72
CA THR A 840 -12.24 2.91 20.24
C THR A 840 -11.70 4.18 19.48
N GLY A 841 -12.45 5.17 18.94
CA GLY A 841 -13.89 5.41 18.71
C GLY A 841 -14.37 6.84 19.09
N ASN A 842 -14.83 7.69 18.14
CA ASN A 842 -15.51 9.00 18.32
C ASN A 842 -16.05 9.57 16.97
N ASP A 843 -16.77 10.71 16.92
CA ASP A 843 -18.20 10.81 16.55
C ASP A 843 -18.40 11.51 15.17
N PRO A 844 -19.33 11.08 14.29
CA PRO A 844 -19.49 11.63 12.93
C PRO A 844 -20.06 13.06 12.79
N ARG A 845 -20.74 13.62 13.81
CA ARG A 845 -21.53 14.87 13.66
C ARG A 845 -20.70 16.13 13.37
N TYR A 846 -19.39 16.07 13.54
CA TYR A 846 -18.46 17.18 13.26
C TYR A 846 -18.46 17.63 11.79
N GLU A 847 -18.56 16.70 10.83
CA GLU A 847 -18.16 16.99 9.45
C GLU A 847 -19.27 17.66 8.63
N GLN A 848 -20.54 17.44 8.98
CA GLN A 848 -21.69 18.16 8.38
C GLN A 848 -21.66 19.66 8.75
N LEU A 849 -21.33 19.97 10.02
CA LEU A 849 -21.09 21.36 10.44
C LEU A 849 -19.91 21.98 9.67
N ARG A 850 -18.89 21.20 9.27
CA ARG A 850 -17.74 21.75 8.53
C ARG A 850 -18.12 22.41 7.21
N GLN A 851 -19.09 21.84 6.51
CA GLN A 851 -19.40 22.20 5.12
C GLN A 851 -20.33 23.42 5.03
N LEU A 852 -21.37 23.47 5.87
CA LEU A 852 -22.29 24.62 5.99
C LEU A 852 -21.57 25.94 6.28
N LEU A 853 -20.49 25.87 7.05
CA LEU A 853 -19.83 27.03 7.65
C LEU A 853 -18.63 27.52 6.84
N PHE A 854 -18.21 26.77 5.81
CA PHE A 854 -17.29 27.23 4.77
C PHE A 854 -17.77 26.91 3.35
N PRO A 855 -18.63 27.77 2.76
CA PRO A 855 -18.59 27.96 1.32
C PRO A 855 -17.15 28.31 0.89
N ALA A 856 -16.64 27.61 -0.12
CA ALA A 856 -15.32 27.90 -0.68
C ALA A 856 -15.28 29.32 -1.29
N PRO A 857 -14.13 30.03 -1.25
CA PRO A 857 -14.02 31.33 -1.90
C PRO A 857 -14.21 31.17 -3.42
N PRO A 858 -14.89 32.12 -4.10
CA PRO A 858 -15.28 31.97 -5.50
C PRO A 858 -14.06 31.86 -6.42
N THR A 859 -13.83 30.67 -6.99
CA THR A 859 -12.65 30.34 -7.81
C THR A 859 -12.76 30.87 -9.24
N GLY A 860 -12.69 32.20 -9.39
CA GLY A 860 -12.61 32.87 -10.68
C GLY A 860 -11.18 33.23 -11.09
N LYS A 861 -10.66 32.58 -12.14
CA LYS A 861 -9.31 32.73 -12.75
C LYS A 861 -8.15 32.14 -11.93
N LYS A 862 -7.18 31.55 -12.65
CA LYS A 862 -5.92 31.03 -12.09
C LYS A 862 -5.13 32.21 -11.50
N ASN A 863 -4.67 32.10 -10.25
CA ASN A 863 -3.90 33.15 -9.59
C ASN A 863 -2.40 33.09 -9.98
N THR A 864 -2.11 33.20 -11.28
CA THR A 864 -0.75 33.20 -11.86
C THR A 864 -0.12 34.59 -11.77
N GLY A 865 -0.16 35.19 -10.58
CA GLY A 865 0.62 36.38 -10.25
C GLY A 865 1.99 36.00 -9.69
N PRO A 866 2.97 36.92 -9.73
CA PRO A 866 4.23 36.77 -8.99
C PRO A 866 3.98 36.51 -7.49
N LYS A 867 4.78 35.64 -6.88
CA LYS A 867 4.73 35.28 -5.45
C LYS A 867 5.77 36.03 -4.62
N THR A 868 6.89 36.43 -5.24
CA THR A 868 7.91 37.30 -4.66
C THR A 868 8.08 38.61 -5.45
N LEU A 869 8.84 39.56 -4.90
CA LEU A 869 9.25 40.74 -5.65
C LEU A 869 10.16 40.39 -6.84
N ALA A 870 11.04 39.38 -6.70
CA ALA A 870 11.91 38.94 -7.78
C ALA A 870 11.10 38.37 -8.96
N ASP A 871 10.05 37.58 -8.67
CA ASP A 871 9.11 37.08 -9.69
C ASP A 871 8.43 38.22 -10.46
N ALA A 872 8.24 39.39 -9.81
CA ALA A 872 7.59 40.57 -10.41
C ALA A 872 8.58 41.45 -11.18
N VAL A 873 9.88 41.40 -10.85
CA VAL A 873 10.97 42.12 -11.52
C VAL A 873 11.48 41.34 -12.75
N GLY A 874 11.46 40.01 -12.71
CA GLY A 874 11.96 39.14 -13.77
C GLY A 874 13.47 38.91 -13.72
N HIS A 875 13.97 38.10 -14.67
CA HIS A 875 15.39 37.75 -14.77
C HIS A 875 16.11 38.59 -15.84
N GLY A 876 16.81 39.64 -15.40
CA GLY A 876 17.65 40.50 -16.23
C GLY A 876 18.07 41.75 -15.46
N ASP A 877 19.03 42.52 -15.99
CA ASP A 877 19.41 43.82 -15.41
C ASP A 877 18.31 44.86 -15.68
N VAL A 878 17.65 45.31 -14.62
CA VAL A 878 16.52 46.25 -14.69
C VAL A 878 16.93 47.58 -14.07
N SER A 879 16.64 48.71 -14.74
CA SER A 879 17.02 50.03 -14.25
C SER A 879 16.33 50.40 -12.92
N ALA A 880 17.00 51.24 -12.12
CA ALA A 880 16.56 51.57 -10.77
C ALA A 880 15.12 52.13 -10.71
N ASP A 881 14.73 52.98 -11.66
CA ASP A 881 13.38 53.56 -11.73
C ASP A 881 12.29 52.50 -12.01
N VAL A 882 12.61 51.50 -12.83
CA VAL A 882 11.70 50.38 -13.14
C VAL A 882 11.62 49.43 -11.95
N TYR A 883 12.74 49.14 -11.28
CA TYR A 883 12.76 48.36 -10.04
C TYR A 883 11.92 49.03 -8.94
N GLU A 884 12.08 50.34 -8.70
CA GLU A 884 11.26 51.09 -7.73
C GLU A 884 9.77 51.09 -8.11
N THR A 885 9.45 51.21 -9.40
CA THR A 885 8.07 51.15 -9.90
C THR A 885 7.43 49.78 -9.61
N ILE A 886 8.13 48.68 -9.91
CA ILE A 886 7.69 47.31 -9.64
C ILE A 886 7.59 47.07 -8.13
N HIS A 887 8.56 47.54 -7.33
CA HIS A 887 8.58 47.45 -5.88
C HIS A 887 7.39 48.18 -5.21
N ARG A 888 6.99 49.34 -5.72
CA ARG A 888 5.79 50.06 -5.29
C ARG A 888 4.50 49.31 -5.66
N ALA A 889 4.41 48.79 -6.88
CA ALA A 889 3.28 47.95 -7.32
C ALA A 889 3.17 46.67 -6.47
N TRP A 890 4.30 46.03 -6.15
CA TRP A 890 4.37 44.86 -5.29
C TRP A 890 3.89 45.14 -3.85
N LYS A 891 4.33 46.25 -3.25
CA LYS A 891 3.84 46.68 -1.92
C LYS A 891 2.33 47.00 -1.94
N LEU A 892 1.78 47.50 -3.04
CA LEU A 892 0.33 47.67 -3.21
C LEU A 892 -0.40 46.31 -3.33
N HIS A 893 0.16 45.34 -4.05
CA HIS A 893 -0.36 43.97 -4.14
C HIS A 893 -0.35 43.27 -2.77
N GLN A 894 0.76 43.36 -2.02
CA GLN A 894 0.84 42.82 -0.65
C GLN A 894 -0.21 43.45 0.29
N ARG A 895 -0.44 44.76 0.20
CA ARG A 895 -1.53 45.43 0.95
C ARG A 895 -2.91 44.89 0.57
N ARG A 896 -3.18 44.65 -0.72
CA ARG A 896 -4.43 44.05 -1.21
C ARG A 896 -4.60 42.59 -0.74
N GLN A 897 -3.54 41.78 -0.77
CA GLN A 897 -3.52 40.42 -0.23
C GLN A 897 -3.82 40.40 1.27
N LYS A 898 -3.17 41.28 2.07
CA LYS A 898 -3.42 41.40 3.51
C LYS A 898 -4.87 41.81 3.81
N ALA A 899 -5.46 42.71 3.01
CA ALA A 899 -6.86 43.09 3.12
C ALA A 899 -7.82 41.92 2.78
N ALA A 900 -7.53 41.16 1.72
CA ALA A 900 -8.32 39.98 1.34
C ALA A 900 -8.25 38.87 2.41
N LEU A 901 -7.08 38.64 3.01
CA LEU A 901 -6.93 37.72 4.14
C LEU A 901 -7.70 38.19 5.38
N ALA A 902 -7.67 39.49 5.70
CA ALA A 902 -8.43 40.06 6.81
C ALA A 902 -9.95 39.91 6.58
N ALA A 903 -10.44 40.17 5.36
CA ALA A 903 -11.84 39.95 4.99
C ALA A 903 -12.23 38.47 5.11
N SER A 904 -11.39 37.55 4.61
CA SER A 904 -11.61 36.10 4.75
C SER A 904 -11.70 35.68 6.22
N LEU A 905 -10.79 36.15 7.08
CA LEU A 905 -10.80 35.87 8.52
C LEU A 905 -12.05 36.45 9.22
N ALA A 906 -12.54 37.61 8.80
CA ALA A 906 -13.79 38.17 9.29
C ALA A 906 -15.00 37.30 8.89
N THR A 907 -15.08 36.87 7.62
CA THR A 907 -16.11 35.92 7.16
C THR A 907 -16.06 34.60 7.92
N LYS A 908 -14.86 34.04 8.12
CA LYS A 908 -14.67 32.81 8.91
C LYS A 908 -15.20 32.95 10.34
N ARG A 909 -14.96 34.10 10.97
CA ARG A 909 -15.40 34.37 12.35
C ARG A 909 -16.92 34.50 12.43
N ALA A 910 -17.54 35.25 11.52
CA ALA A 910 -18.99 35.38 11.44
C ALA A 910 -19.69 34.01 11.29
N ARG A 911 -19.16 33.10 10.44
CA ARG A 911 -19.70 31.73 10.31
C ARG A 911 -19.51 30.89 11.58
N LEU A 912 -18.39 31.01 12.30
CA LEU A 912 -18.22 30.33 13.59
C LEU A 912 -19.19 30.86 14.66
N ASP A 913 -19.46 32.17 14.67
CA ASP A 913 -20.40 32.78 15.61
C ASP A 913 -21.87 32.37 15.29
N GLU A 914 -22.26 32.28 14.02
CA GLU A 914 -23.54 31.68 13.57
C GLU A 914 -23.67 30.21 14.01
N ALA A 915 -22.60 29.42 13.84
CA ALA A 915 -22.57 28.00 14.20
C ALA A 915 -22.77 27.73 15.70
N LEU A 916 -22.22 28.61 16.53
CA LEU A 916 -22.34 28.53 17.98
C LEU A 916 -23.78 28.83 18.42
N GLU A 917 -24.46 29.79 17.78
CA GLU A 917 -25.86 30.10 18.09
C GLU A 917 -26.84 29.07 17.50
N ASP A 918 -26.52 28.42 16.37
CA ASP A 918 -27.32 27.26 15.93
C ASP A 918 -27.15 26.05 16.86
N LEU A 919 -25.91 25.67 17.22
CA LEU A 919 -25.67 24.58 18.18
C LEU A 919 -26.39 24.82 19.51
N ARG A 920 -26.43 26.07 19.98
CA ARG A 920 -27.17 26.50 21.16
C ARG A 920 -28.68 26.29 21.05
N ARG A 921 -29.23 26.37 19.84
CA ARG A 921 -30.64 26.19 19.50
C ARG A 921 -31.00 24.72 19.24
N THR A 922 -30.16 23.99 18.53
CA THR A 922 -30.46 22.63 18.02
C THR A 922 -30.09 21.52 19.00
N ASP A 923 -28.95 21.62 19.71
CA ASP A 923 -28.61 20.71 20.82
C ASP A 923 -28.30 21.50 22.11
N THR A 924 -29.37 21.97 22.73
CA THR A 924 -29.32 22.67 24.04
C THR A 924 -28.65 21.83 25.14
N THR A 925 -28.55 20.51 25.00
CA THR A 925 -27.97 19.60 25.99
C THR A 925 -26.45 19.51 25.82
N LEU A 926 -25.96 19.33 24.59
CA LEU A 926 -24.55 19.42 24.26
C LEU A 926 -24.00 20.84 24.52
N TRP A 927 -24.77 21.87 24.17
CA TRP A 927 -24.42 23.27 24.49
C TRP A 927 -24.29 23.51 26.00
N LYS A 928 -25.23 22.98 26.81
CA LYS A 928 -25.14 23.05 28.28
C LYS A 928 -23.89 22.32 28.78
N ARG A 929 -23.70 21.05 28.41
CA ARG A 929 -22.52 20.23 28.79
C ARG A 929 -21.19 20.89 28.42
N ALA A 930 -21.08 21.49 27.24
CA ALA A 930 -19.87 22.16 26.79
C ALA A 930 -19.55 23.45 27.58
N ASN A 931 -20.58 24.12 28.10
CA ASN A 931 -20.47 25.25 29.02
C ASN A 931 -20.45 24.84 30.51
N GLU A 932 -20.59 23.56 30.84
CA GLU A 932 -20.93 23.13 32.19
C GLU A 932 -19.73 23.22 33.14
N TYR A 933 -19.89 24.03 34.19
CA TYR A 933 -18.84 24.23 35.19
C TYR A 933 -18.77 23.05 36.17
N SER A 934 -18.03 22.02 35.79
CA SER A 934 -17.64 20.94 36.70
C SER A 934 -16.57 21.43 37.69
N SER A 935 -16.97 21.60 38.94
CA SER A 935 -16.05 21.89 40.06
C SER A 935 -14.91 20.87 40.10
N PRO A 936 -13.65 21.27 40.35
CA PRO A 936 -12.51 20.34 40.49
C PRO A 936 -12.76 19.21 41.51
N THR A 937 -13.56 19.50 42.54
CA THR A 937 -13.95 18.57 43.62
C THR A 937 -14.97 17.49 43.22
N LYS A 938 -15.41 17.41 41.95
CA LYS A 938 -16.39 16.43 41.46
C LYS A 938 -15.91 15.60 40.26
N ARG A 939 -14.60 15.37 40.11
CA ARG A 939 -14.03 14.52 39.03
C ARG A 939 -13.51 13.19 39.59
N ASN A 940 -13.31 12.20 38.72
CA ASN A 940 -12.84 10.88 39.15
C ASN A 940 -11.36 10.93 39.61
N ALA A 941 -10.94 9.90 40.37
CA ALA A 941 -9.60 9.85 40.97
C ALA A 941 -8.48 9.88 39.91
N GLU A 942 -8.72 9.28 38.75
CA GLU A 942 -7.77 9.20 37.63
C GLU A 942 -7.51 10.58 36.99
N GLU A 943 -8.57 11.36 36.71
CA GLU A 943 -8.44 12.73 36.21
C GLU A 943 -7.88 13.66 37.29
N GLN A 944 -8.19 13.43 38.57
CA GLN A 944 -7.57 14.17 39.68
C GLN A 944 -6.06 13.88 39.82
N GLN A 945 -5.62 12.62 39.72
CA GLN A 945 -4.20 12.28 39.66
C GLN A 945 -3.52 12.92 38.45
N ARG A 946 -4.14 12.86 37.27
CA ARG A 946 -3.62 13.50 36.05
C ARG A 946 -3.51 15.02 36.18
N LEU A 947 -4.46 15.68 36.82
CA LEU A 947 -4.41 17.11 37.09
C LEU A 947 -3.37 17.48 38.17
N ALA A 948 -3.18 16.65 39.19
CA ALA A 948 -2.11 16.82 40.18
C ALA A 948 -0.73 16.67 39.54
N HIS A 949 -0.53 15.65 38.70
CA HIS A 949 0.72 15.41 37.98
C HIS A 949 1.09 16.55 37.00
N LEU A 950 0.08 17.26 36.47
CA LEU A 950 0.22 18.46 35.65
C LEU A 950 0.34 19.78 36.46
N GLY A 951 0.35 19.72 37.80
CA GLY A 951 0.41 20.91 38.67
C GLY A 951 -0.87 21.76 38.68
N LEU A 952 -1.99 21.23 38.17
CA LEU A 952 -3.27 21.93 38.00
C LEU A 952 -4.28 21.67 39.13
N SER A 953 -3.89 20.92 40.16
CA SER A 953 -4.66 20.69 41.37
C SER A 953 -3.73 20.69 42.59
N GLN A 954 -4.02 21.52 43.59
CA GLN A 954 -3.34 21.44 44.89
C GLN A 954 -3.93 20.30 45.72
N GLN A 955 -3.08 19.62 46.50
CA GLN A 955 -3.53 18.87 47.67
C GLN A 955 -3.97 19.86 48.76
N ALA A 956 -4.98 19.52 49.55
CA ALA A 956 -5.34 20.29 50.73
C ALA A 956 -4.27 20.11 51.82
N SER A 957 -3.49 21.16 52.09
CA SER A 957 -2.65 21.25 53.28
C SER A 957 -3.53 21.31 54.55
N ALA A 958 -3.04 20.77 55.66
CA ALA A 958 -3.82 20.64 56.89
C ALA A 958 -4.17 21.99 57.55
N ASP A 959 -3.37 23.04 57.32
CA ASP A 959 -3.66 24.39 57.83
C ASP A 959 -4.57 25.18 56.88
N GLY A 960 -5.72 25.61 57.41
CA GLY A 960 -6.83 26.20 56.63
C GLY A 960 -6.73 27.70 56.41
N GLY A 961 -6.15 28.13 55.29
CA GLY A 961 -6.17 29.54 54.83
C GLY A 961 -6.56 29.69 53.36
N GLU A 962 -7.75 30.21 53.05
CA GLU A 962 -8.12 30.55 51.67
C GLU A 962 -7.44 31.84 51.19
N VAL A 963 -6.48 31.73 50.26
CA VAL A 963 -5.87 32.90 49.61
C VAL A 963 -6.87 33.53 48.63
N ALA A 964 -7.37 34.71 49.00
CA ALA A 964 -8.43 35.47 48.31
C ALA A 964 -7.98 36.08 46.96
N GLY A 965 -7.70 35.22 45.98
CA GLY A 965 -7.42 35.58 44.58
C GLY A 965 -7.53 34.39 43.62
N SER A 966 -7.12 33.20 44.08
CA SER A 966 -7.14 31.95 43.33
C SER A 966 -8.49 31.67 42.66
N ARG A 967 -9.61 31.75 43.42
CA ARG A 967 -10.97 31.49 42.90
C ARG A 967 -11.35 32.38 41.70
N MET A 968 -10.91 33.64 41.66
CA MET A 968 -11.28 34.54 40.57
C MET A 968 -10.46 34.26 39.31
N LEU A 969 -9.15 34.02 39.46
CA LEU A 969 -8.27 33.64 38.37
C LEU A 969 -8.66 32.28 37.78
N ALA A 970 -9.02 31.32 38.63
CA ALA A 970 -9.59 30.03 38.25
C ALA A 970 -10.91 30.20 37.49
N LYS A 971 -11.83 31.08 37.93
CA LYS A 971 -13.06 31.40 37.18
C LYS A 971 -12.78 32.04 35.82
N LYS A 972 -11.80 32.96 35.69
CA LYS A 972 -11.37 33.54 34.39
C LYS A 972 -10.80 32.45 33.47
N ARG A 973 -9.83 31.65 33.94
CA ARG A 973 -9.20 30.56 33.15
C ARG A 973 -10.19 29.46 32.78
N ALA A 974 -11.10 29.06 33.68
CA ALA A 974 -12.15 28.07 33.40
C ALA A 974 -13.18 28.59 32.38
N ARG A 975 -13.59 29.87 32.45
CA ARG A 975 -14.44 30.49 31.42
C ARG A 975 -13.75 30.55 30.06
N LEU A 976 -12.44 30.85 30.03
CA LEU A 976 -11.66 30.82 28.80
C LEU A 976 -11.63 29.40 28.21
N MET A 977 -11.31 28.39 29.01
CA MET A 977 -11.30 26.99 28.58
C MET A 977 -12.69 26.48 28.16
N ALA A 978 -13.79 26.92 28.77
CA ALA A 978 -15.14 26.61 28.31
C ALA A 978 -15.42 27.21 26.92
N ARG A 979 -15.01 28.48 26.69
CA ARG A 979 -15.06 29.12 25.38
C ARG A 979 -14.21 28.38 24.33
N THR A 980 -13.03 27.90 24.71
CA THR A 980 -12.19 27.06 23.84
C THR A 980 -12.83 25.70 23.58
N ARG A 981 -13.47 25.07 24.58
CA ARG A 981 -14.16 23.77 24.43
C ARG A 981 -15.29 23.86 23.41
N LEU A 982 -16.13 24.90 23.49
CA LEU A 982 -17.13 25.20 22.46
C LEU A 982 -16.49 25.31 21.07
N ALA A 983 -15.44 26.12 20.92
CA ALA A 983 -14.74 26.27 19.64
C ALA A 983 -14.08 24.97 19.14
N THR A 984 -13.69 24.04 20.03
CA THR A 984 -13.18 22.72 19.64
C THR A 984 -14.23 21.74 19.17
N LEU A 985 -15.52 21.92 19.51
CA LEU A 985 -16.64 21.11 18.98
C LEU A 985 -16.83 21.24 17.46
N PHE A 986 -16.21 22.25 16.87
CA PHE A 986 -16.19 22.47 15.43
C PHE A 986 -14.80 22.07 14.89
N PRO A 987 -14.71 21.48 13.68
CA PRO A 987 -13.46 21.11 13.01
C PRO A 987 -12.34 22.17 13.05
N ARG A 988 -11.09 21.74 12.89
CA ARG A 988 -9.91 22.63 13.05
C ARG A 988 -9.95 23.83 12.12
N GLU A 989 -10.47 23.63 10.92
CA GLU A 989 -10.58 24.64 9.87
C GLU A 989 -11.52 25.78 10.29
N LEU A 990 -12.51 25.48 11.15
CA LEU A 990 -13.60 26.38 11.56
C LEU A 990 -13.18 27.42 12.59
N ARG A 991 -12.02 27.24 13.18
CA ARG A 991 -11.43 28.17 14.13
C ARG A 991 -10.58 29.20 13.39
N ALA A 992 -10.63 30.45 13.81
CA ALA A 992 -9.56 31.40 13.50
C ALA A 992 -8.20 30.80 13.96
N PRO A 993 -7.07 31.11 13.32
CA PRO A 993 -5.77 30.52 13.71
C PRO A 993 -5.45 30.68 15.20
N THR A 994 -5.80 31.84 15.77
CA THR A 994 -5.66 32.18 17.20
C THR A 994 -6.63 31.44 18.15
N MET A 995 -7.60 30.71 17.62
CA MET A 995 -8.55 29.86 18.38
C MET A 995 -8.25 28.36 18.24
N THR A 996 -7.17 28.00 17.54
CA THR A 996 -6.68 26.63 17.45
C THR A 996 -5.53 26.44 18.43
N PRO A 997 -5.64 25.52 19.42
CA PRO A 997 -4.49 25.19 20.27
C PRO A 997 -3.35 24.63 19.40
N PRO A 998 -2.10 25.12 19.53
CA PRO A 998 -0.96 24.50 18.86
C PRO A 998 -0.66 23.13 19.51
N THR A 999 0.12 22.29 18.81
CA THR A 999 0.36 20.88 19.21
C THR A 999 1.11 20.70 20.52
N ARG A 1000 1.75 21.74 21.06
CA ARG A 1000 2.37 21.75 22.41
C ARG A 1000 1.42 22.26 23.52
N GLY A 1001 0.15 22.51 23.22
CA GLY A 1001 -0.82 23.15 24.13
C GLY A 1001 -0.77 24.68 24.06
N TRP A 1002 -1.69 25.36 24.74
CA TRP A 1002 -1.64 26.83 24.86
C TRP A 1002 -0.41 27.25 25.68
N PRO A 1003 0.32 28.32 25.29
CA PRO A 1003 1.33 28.92 26.15
C PRO A 1003 0.76 29.31 27.51
N SER A 1004 1.59 29.26 28.55
CA SER A 1004 1.27 29.84 29.85
C SER A 1004 1.03 31.34 29.69
N TYR A 1005 -0.20 31.78 29.91
CA TYR A 1005 -0.59 33.20 29.83
C TYR A 1005 0.30 34.08 30.72
N ALA A 1006 1.15 34.89 30.08
CA ALA A 1006 1.77 36.07 30.67
C ALA A 1006 0.72 37.21 30.72
N PRO A 1007 0.69 38.07 31.76
CA PRO A 1007 -0.49 38.89 32.03
C PRO A 1007 -0.62 40.17 31.22
N ASP A 1008 0.42 40.57 30.47
CA ASP A 1008 0.75 42.00 30.28
C ASP A 1008 0.38 42.58 28.89
N GLU A 1009 -0.47 41.89 28.12
CA GLU A 1009 -1.06 42.40 26.86
C GLU A 1009 -2.60 42.26 26.89
N GLU A 1010 -3.31 43.39 27.07
CA GLU A 1010 -4.76 43.57 26.87
C GLU A 1010 -5.03 44.89 26.12
#